data_AF-A0A158PFA7-F1
#
_entry.id   AF-A0A158PFA7-F1
#
_cell.length_a   1.000
_cell.length_b   1.000
_cell.length_c   1.000
_cell.angle_alpha   90.00
_cell.angle_beta   90.00
_cell.angle_gamma   90.00
#
_symmetry.space_group_name_H-M   'P 1'
#
loop_
_entity.id
_entity.type
_entity.pdbx_description
1 polymer ?
#
loop_
_entity_poly.entity_id
_entity_poly.type
_entity_poly.pdbx_seq_one_letter_code
_entity_poly.pdbx_strand_id
1 'polypeptide(L)'
;MRSVLVVGAGGREHAIAWHLANSGVAVWMVPGNGAGFPKPDVDIANADDVVVFCRREQISLIIVGPEGPLADGFVDRIGGRVAVFGPTQQGAQLEASKVFSKTFMWKYKLPTANFAHFDDIDRTRTFIEKCEWDGIVVKADGLAAGKGVVVADDKHSAIAAAEEFLAVIKFPEFLFKISKALCFTDGTTIARMPLIRDHKRLCENNLGPNTGGMGVVGPVTVSDAVNQQIDLLLIDTVASLRQEGIMYKGVIYAGLMITSSGPKLLEYNCRFGDPETEVIIMRLLKSDLYSICMSCTNGTLSEHLPIEWDKRHACGIVIATDKYPHGSDKGTLIETLEDTVIFHCGTTRSANGRVVTNGGRILCVTSLAVSAVEARAKAVQACESVQFVGKFFRRDIGLEGKEITPSITYQDSGVDIDEGNAFVEDIKALVQSTLRKGTGQIGGFGAVVDLTTAGFPSGSQLVIGIDGVGTKIEIADIMEDYTGIGYDVVGMCVNDVLCHCSTPVAFVDYFVSGQLNRPRAREVVASITRACIDSECSLVGGETAEMPGVYSPTQWDLAGCVVAVRESNWPLLPDSKSMHKGDVLIGLRSSGLHSNGFSLVRKIFELNNVSYKDRTPWDPEKTFGEVLLTPTRLYVRSLLPLLKEGFVKGCAHITGGGIEENAIRMLDPTASLVDAASWKKPAIFDWLAAMGPVTASTMMRTFNWYGEHGQIREQESYRETQKSFEEFNTLLSLISNKEGVKGLEIANAMGVETIVIPHTQVREEGDSKITEALRARNVQLICLAGYMRVLSADFIQTWRNRIINVHPSILPSFRGAHAVRDALKFGAKVTGCTIHYVDEQVDHGSIIAQGAVQIEDEDDEASLHAKIQVIEHKLYPEAMQRVSKMLICSE
;
A
#
# COMPACT_ATOMS: atom_id res chain seq x y z
N MET A 1 -22.40 -2.32 -62.91
CA MET A 1 -21.97 -1.73 -61.62
C MET A 1 -22.67 -2.50 -60.51
N ARG A 2 -22.00 -2.77 -59.39
CA ARG A 2 -22.66 -3.41 -58.23
C ARG A 2 -23.60 -2.39 -57.62
N SER A 3 -24.88 -2.73 -57.45
CA SER A 3 -25.85 -1.85 -56.81
C SER A 3 -26.64 -2.58 -55.73
N VAL A 4 -26.88 -1.88 -54.62
CA VAL A 4 -27.46 -2.41 -53.39
C VAL A 4 -28.58 -1.50 -52.87
N LEU A 5 -29.67 -2.11 -52.42
CA LEU A 5 -30.76 -1.43 -51.74
C LEU A 5 -30.67 -1.72 -50.25
N VAL A 6 -30.51 -0.69 -49.42
CA VAL A 6 -30.50 -0.80 -47.96
C VAL A 6 -31.85 -0.35 -47.43
N VAL A 7 -32.54 -1.23 -46.70
CA VAL A 7 -33.84 -0.95 -46.08
C VAL A 7 -33.63 -0.46 -44.65
N GLY A 8 -34.08 0.75 -44.34
CA GLY A 8 -34.05 1.40 -43.03
C GLY A 8 -33.67 2.89 -43.09
N ALA A 9 -33.55 3.50 -41.92
CA ALA A 9 -33.38 4.95 -41.75
C ALA A 9 -32.50 5.36 -40.55
N GLY A 10 -31.94 4.40 -39.81
CA GLY A 10 -31.10 4.64 -38.64
C GLY A 10 -29.62 4.84 -38.96
N GLY A 11 -28.80 4.91 -37.90
CA GLY A 11 -27.35 5.06 -38.01
C GLY A 11 -26.70 3.82 -38.59
N ARG A 12 -27.20 2.64 -38.22
CA ARG A 12 -26.81 1.35 -38.77
C ARG A 12 -26.91 1.29 -40.29
N GLU A 13 -28.03 1.73 -40.86
CA GLU A 13 -28.20 1.70 -42.31
C GLU A 13 -27.30 2.71 -43.03
N HIS A 14 -27.07 3.88 -42.43
CA HIS A 14 -26.06 4.81 -42.94
C HIS A 14 -24.66 4.15 -42.89
N ALA A 15 -24.29 3.48 -41.81
CA ALA A 15 -22.99 2.82 -41.73
C ALA A 15 -22.82 1.75 -42.83
N ILE A 16 -23.84 0.92 -43.07
CA ILE A 16 -23.86 -0.06 -44.18
C ILE A 16 -23.67 0.64 -45.53
N ALA A 17 -24.44 1.70 -45.78
CA ALA A 17 -24.37 2.45 -47.03
C ALA A 17 -23.01 3.12 -47.24
N TRP A 18 -22.44 3.71 -46.18
CA TRP A 18 -21.12 4.36 -46.19
C TRP A 18 -20.01 3.40 -46.56
N HIS A 19 -19.99 2.20 -45.96
CA HIS A 19 -18.94 1.21 -46.25
C HIS A 19 -19.06 0.66 -47.67
N LEU A 20 -20.27 0.34 -48.13
CA LEU A 20 -20.52 -0.12 -49.51
C LEU A 20 -20.11 0.94 -50.54
N ALA A 21 -20.44 2.21 -50.28
CA ALA A 21 -20.09 3.32 -51.17
C ALA A 21 -18.57 3.50 -51.28
N ASN A 22 -17.83 3.35 -50.17
CA ASN A 22 -16.37 3.40 -50.18
C ASN A 22 -15.74 2.27 -51.01
N SER A 23 -16.41 1.12 -51.11
CA SER A 23 -16.01 0.00 -51.98
C SER A 23 -16.45 0.17 -53.45
N GLY A 24 -16.99 1.33 -53.83
CA GLY A 24 -17.42 1.63 -55.20
C GLY A 24 -18.77 1.01 -55.60
N VAL A 25 -19.59 0.59 -54.64
CA VAL A 25 -20.94 0.05 -54.87
C VAL A 25 -21.95 1.21 -54.89
N ALA A 26 -22.87 1.20 -55.85
CA ALA A 26 -23.96 2.17 -55.89
C ALA A 26 -25.03 1.80 -54.85
N VAL A 27 -25.35 2.70 -53.92
CA VAL A 27 -26.26 2.41 -52.80
C VAL A 27 -27.52 3.28 -52.86
N TRP A 28 -28.67 2.64 -52.72
CA TRP A 28 -29.96 3.28 -52.47
C TRP A 28 -30.43 2.99 -51.04
N MET A 29 -31.04 3.96 -50.37
CA MET A 29 -31.57 3.79 -49.01
C MET A 29 -33.06 4.12 -48.95
N VAL A 30 -33.87 3.22 -48.39
CA VAL A 30 -35.33 3.41 -48.25
C VAL A 30 -35.80 3.12 -46.82
N PRO A 31 -36.47 4.07 -46.13
CA PRO A 31 -36.77 5.44 -46.54
C PRO A 31 -35.58 6.41 -46.40
N GLY A 32 -34.43 5.96 -45.88
CA GLY A 32 -33.22 6.78 -45.75
C GLY A 32 -33.27 7.86 -44.66
N ASN A 33 -32.19 8.63 -44.53
CA ASN A 33 -32.06 9.72 -43.56
C ASN A 33 -31.22 10.91 -44.11
N GLY A 34 -30.88 11.87 -43.25
CA GLY A 34 -30.12 13.08 -43.59
C GLY A 34 -28.73 12.88 -44.20
N ALA A 35 -28.21 11.64 -44.26
CA ALA A 35 -26.92 11.30 -44.86
C ALA A 35 -26.78 11.68 -46.34
N GLY A 36 -27.88 11.82 -47.07
CA GLY A 36 -27.87 12.27 -48.47
C GLY A 36 -27.67 11.15 -49.50
N PHE A 37 -27.85 9.88 -49.13
CA PHE A 37 -27.94 8.80 -50.10
C PHE A 37 -29.22 8.91 -50.95
N PRO A 38 -29.19 8.45 -52.22
CA PRO A 38 -30.37 8.48 -53.08
C PRO A 38 -31.53 7.68 -52.48
N LYS A 39 -32.66 8.35 -52.27
CA LYS A 39 -33.90 7.78 -51.70
C LYS A 39 -34.85 7.40 -52.84
N PRO A 40 -35.19 6.12 -53.02
CA PRO A 40 -36.19 5.71 -53.99
C PRO A 40 -37.60 5.92 -53.43
N ASP A 41 -38.54 6.25 -54.33
CA ASP A 41 -39.97 6.33 -54.03
C ASP A 41 -40.60 4.94 -54.20
N VAL A 42 -40.39 4.10 -53.18
CA VAL A 42 -40.82 2.69 -53.16
C VAL A 42 -41.43 2.38 -51.80
N ASP A 43 -42.60 1.74 -51.80
CA ASP A 43 -43.20 1.19 -50.59
C ASP A 43 -42.60 -0.20 -50.31
N ILE A 44 -41.88 -0.32 -49.18
CA ILE A 44 -41.27 -1.57 -48.74
C ILE A 44 -42.30 -2.63 -48.32
N ALA A 45 -43.55 -2.24 -48.04
CA ALA A 45 -44.62 -3.18 -47.74
C ALA A 45 -45.06 -3.95 -49.00
N ASN A 46 -44.91 -3.35 -50.19
CA ASN A 46 -45.28 -3.94 -51.46
C ASN A 46 -44.05 -4.56 -52.16
N ALA A 47 -43.95 -5.89 -52.08
CA ALA A 47 -42.83 -6.62 -52.67
C ALA A 47 -42.73 -6.44 -54.20
N ASP A 48 -43.84 -6.25 -54.92
CA ASP A 48 -43.80 -6.08 -56.37
C ASP A 48 -43.21 -4.73 -56.77
N ASP A 49 -43.52 -3.65 -56.03
CA ASP A 49 -42.93 -2.34 -56.25
C ASP A 49 -41.42 -2.37 -56.00
N VAL A 50 -40.97 -3.06 -54.94
CA VAL A 50 -39.55 -3.28 -54.66
C VAL A 50 -38.87 -4.04 -55.80
N VAL A 51 -39.47 -5.12 -56.30
CA VAL A 51 -38.89 -5.94 -57.38
C VAL A 51 -38.82 -5.16 -58.70
N VAL A 52 -39.86 -4.38 -59.02
CA VAL A 52 -39.87 -3.52 -60.23
C VAL A 52 -38.76 -2.48 -60.14
N PHE A 53 -38.61 -1.81 -59.00
CA PHE A 53 -37.51 -0.88 -58.76
C PHE A 53 -36.15 -1.57 -58.89
N CYS A 54 -35.99 -2.74 -58.26
CA CYS A 54 -34.74 -3.48 -58.29
C CYS A 54 -34.34 -3.87 -59.73
N ARG A 55 -35.29 -4.24 -60.58
CA ARG A 55 -35.03 -4.54 -61.99
C ARG A 55 -34.66 -3.29 -62.79
N ARG A 56 -35.35 -2.17 -62.55
CA ARG A 56 -35.11 -0.89 -63.25
C ARG A 56 -33.71 -0.36 -62.98
N GLU A 57 -33.32 -0.35 -61.72
CA GLU A 57 -32.02 0.18 -61.26
C GLU A 57 -30.91 -0.90 -61.18
N GLN A 58 -31.20 -2.12 -61.68
CA GLN A 58 -30.29 -3.26 -61.70
C GLN A 58 -29.72 -3.66 -60.32
N ILE A 59 -30.52 -3.52 -59.26
CA ILE A 59 -30.17 -3.96 -57.90
C ILE A 59 -29.84 -5.45 -57.88
N SER A 60 -28.64 -5.72 -57.39
CA SER A 60 -28.13 -7.09 -57.24
C SER A 60 -28.41 -7.68 -55.86
N LEU A 61 -28.52 -6.85 -54.82
CA LEU A 61 -28.65 -7.27 -53.44
C LEU A 61 -29.50 -6.27 -52.64
N ILE A 62 -30.38 -6.79 -51.78
CA ILE A 62 -31.14 -6.02 -50.79
C ILE A 62 -30.60 -6.37 -49.40
N ILE A 63 -30.25 -5.37 -48.58
CA ILE A 63 -29.82 -5.56 -47.20
C ILE A 63 -30.90 -4.98 -46.28
N VAL A 64 -31.47 -5.82 -45.43
CA VAL A 64 -32.50 -5.40 -44.47
C VAL A 64 -31.85 -5.03 -43.14
N GLY A 65 -31.95 -3.76 -42.76
CA GLY A 65 -31.43 -3.26 -41.50
C GLY A 65 -32.35 -3.53 -40.28
N PRO A 66 -33.61 -3.06 -40.30
CA PRO A 66 -34.52 -3.20 -39.16
C PRO A 66 -35.18 -4.58 -39.09
N GLU A 67 -35.57 -4.95 -37.87
CA GLU A 67 -36.19 -6.22 -37.53
C GLU A 67 -37.66 -6.33 -37.98
N GLY A 68 -38.40 -5.21 -38.02
CA GLY A 68 -39.82 -5.19 -38.41
C GLY A 68 -40.09 -5.84 -39.77
N PRO A 69 -39.45 -5.40 -40.87
CA PRO A 69 -39.62 -6.02 -42.19
C PRO A 69 -39.27 -7.52 -42.22
N LEU A 70 -38.31 -7.97 -41.42
CA LEU A 70 -37.94 -9.39 -41.33
C LEU A 70 -39.05 -10.21 -40.64
N ALA A 71 -39.59 -9.70 -39.54
CA ALA A 71 -40.70 -10.33 -38.81
C ALA A 71 -41.99 -10.38 -39.63
N ASP A 72 -42.22 -9.37 -40.47
CA ASP A 72 -43.37 -9.33 -41.38
C ASP A 72 -43.19 -10.24 -42.61
N GLY A 73 -42.03 -10.90 -42.77
CA GLY A 73 -41.76 -11.83 -43.88
C GLY A 73 -41.46 -11.14 -45.21
N PHE A 74 -40.77 -9.99 -45.18
CA PHE A 74 -40.33 -9.30 -46.39
C PHE A 74 -39.46 -10.21 -47.29
N VAL A 75 -38.56 -10.99 -46.70
CA VAL A 75 -37.68 -11.92 -47.42
C VAL A 75 -38.50 -12.98 -48.17
N ASP A 76 -39.50 -13.56 -47.50
CA ASP A 76 -40.38 -14.57 -48.08
C ASP A 76 -41.22 -14.01 -49.22
N ARG A 77 -41.73 -12.77 -49.07
CA ARG A 77 -42.52 -12.08 -50.10
C ARG A 77 -41.71 -11.77 -51.37
N ILE A 78 -40.42 -11.44 -51.26
CA ILE A 78 -39.54 -11.25 -52.43
C ILE A 78 -39.34 -12.59 -53.16
N GLY A 79 -39.36 -13.72 -52.44
CA GLY A 79 -39.42 -15.06 -53.03
C GLY A 79 -38.23 -15.40 -53.94
N GLY A 80 -37.04 -14.90 -53.62
CA GLY A 80 -35.81 -15.16 -54.39
C GLY A 80 -35.71 -14.43 -55.73
N ARG A 81 -36.65 -13.53 -56.06
CA ARG A 81 -36.62 -12.71 -57.29
C ARG A 81 -35.41 -11.76 -57.34
N VAL A 82 -34.91 -11.39 -56.17
CA VAL A 82 -33.70 -10.59 -55.93
C VAL A 82 -33.01 -11.20 -54.70
N ALA A 83 -31.67 -11.17 -54.63
CA ALA A 83 -30.96 -11.63 -53.45
C ALA A 83 -31.27 -10.70 -52.26
N VAL A 84 -31.71 -11.27 -51.15
CA VAL A 84 -32.00 -10.52 -49.91
C VAL A 84 -31.13 -11.06 -48.79
N PHE A 85 -30.34 -10.18 -48.19
CA PHE A 85 -29.54 -10.46 -47.01
C PHE A 85 -30.37 -10.17 -45.76
N GLY A 86 -30.89 -11.24 -45.17
CA GLY A 86 -31.73 -11.25 -43.98
C GLY A 86 -32.46 -12.59 -43.85
N PRO A 87 -32.81 -13.03 -42.63
CA PRO A 87 -33.50 -14.30 -42.42
C PRO A 87 -34.94 -14.26 -42.93
N THR A 88 -35.50 -15.44 -43.23
CA THR A 88 -36.93 -15.61 -43.48
C THR A 88 -37.76 -15.28 -42.23
N GLN A 89 -39.07 -15.12 -42.37
CA GLN A 89 -39.99 -14.90 -41.26
C GLN A 89 -39.83 -15.94 -40.15
N GLN A 90 -39.63 -17.20 -40.52
CA GLN A 90 -39.39 -18.28 -39.57
C GLN A 90 -38.06 -18.11 -38.81
N GLY A 91 -36.99 -17.70 -39.50
CA GLY A 91 -35.72 -17.37 -38.85
C GLY A 91 -35.82 -16.12 -37.97
N ALA A 92 -36.60 -15.13 -38.38
CA ALA A 92 -36.83 -13.90 -37.63
C ALA A 92 -37.56 -14.14 -36.30
N GLN A 93 -38.26 -15.27 -36.13
CA GLN A 93 -38.89 -15.65 -34.85
C GLN A 93 -37.91 -15.74 -33.69
N LEU A 94 -36.61 -15.95 -33.94
CA LEU A 94 -35.59 -15.90 -32.88
C LEU A 94 -35.50 -14.54 -32.16
N GLU A 95 -35.82 -13.44 -32.84
CA GLU A 95 -35.93 -12.08 -32.26
C GLU A 95 -37.40 -11.71 -32.00
N ALA A 96 -38.32 -12.07 -32.92
CA ALA A 96 -39.71 -11.65 -32.85
C ALA A 96 -40.49 -12.26 -31.68
N SER A 97 -40.19 -13.51 -31.29
CA SER A 97 -40.78 -14.13 -30.10
C SER A 97 -39.70 -14.60 -29.14
N LYS A 98 -39.69 -14.02 -27.94
CA LYS A 98 -38.76 -14.41 -26.85
C LYS A 98 -39.10 -15.80 -26.34
N VAL A 99 -40.37 -16.18 -26.35
CA VAL A 99 -40.82 -17.54 -26.00
C VAL A 99 -40.26 -18.56 -26.97
N PHE A 100 -40.36 -18.31 -28.28
CA PHE A 100 -39.76 -19.17 -29.31
C PHE A 100 -38.25 -19.30 -29.13
N SER A 101 -37.57 -18.15 -28.99
CA SER A 101 -36.11 -18.07 -28.79
C SER A 101 -35.66 -18.91 -27.58
N LYS A 102 -36.36 -18.81 -26.45
CA LYS A 102 -36.02 -19.56 -25.23
C LYS A 102 -36.34 -21.04 -25.34
N THR A 103 -37.47 -21.40 -25.94
CA THR A 103 -37.85 -22.79 -26.18
C THR A 103 -36.85 -23.47 -27.11
N PHE A 104 -36.40 -22.77 -28.15
CA PHE A 104 -35.35 -23.23 -29.06
C PHE A 104 -34.03 -23.47 -28.32
N MET A 105 -33.58 -22.53 -27.49
CA MET A 105 -32.36 -22.70 -26.69
C MET A 105 -32.45 -23.93 -25.77
N TRP A 106 -33.60 -24.14 -25.13
CA TRP A 106 -33.79 -25.23 -24.18
C TRP A 106 -33.88 -26.60 -24.88
N LYS A 107 -34.61 -26.69 -26.00
CA LYS A 107 -34.74 -27.90 -26.83
C LYS A 107 -33.39 -28.42 -27.30
N TYR A 108 -32.49 -27.51 -27.71
CA TYR A 108 -31.17 -27.85 -28.22
C TYR A 108 -30.05 -27.74 -27.17
N LYS A 109 -30.39 -27.54 -25.89
CA LYS A 109 -29.44 -27.44 -24.77
C LYS A 109 -28.38 -26.34 -24.95
N LEU A 110 -28.72 -25.25 -25.62
CA LEU A 110 -27.85 -24.07 -25.71
C LEU A 110 -27.78 -23.38 -24.34
N PRO A 111 -26.59 -22.93 -23.89
CA PRO A 111 -26.43 -22.37 -22.56
C PRO A 111 -27.18 -21.03 -22.45
N THR A 112 -28.29 -21.03 -21.72
CA THR A 112 -29.11 -19.86 -21.41
C THR A 112 -29.46 -19.84 -19.92
N ALA A 113 -29.87 -18.69 -19.39
CA ALA A 113 -30.48 -18.64 -18.07
C ALA A 113 -31.87 -19.28 -18.07
N ASN A 114 -32.28 -19.76 -16.89
CA ASN A 114 -33.59 -20.34 -16.63
C ASN A 114 -34.70 -19.33 -16.94
N PHE A 115 -35.82 -19.84 -17.46
CA PHE A 115 -36.99 -19.02 -17.79
C PHE A 115 -38.28 -19.77 -17.49
N ALA A 116 -39.34 -19.01 -17.22
CA ALA A 116 -40.71 -19.48 -17.16
C ALA A 116 -41.59 -18.52 -17.97
N HIS A 117 -42.61 -19.04 -18.65
CA HIS A 117 -43.60 -18.25 -19.36
C HIS A 117 -44.98 -18.51 -18.75
N PHE A 118 -45.80 -17.47 -18.71
CA PHE A 118 -47.15 -17.53 -18.17
C PHE A 118 -48.08 -16.67 -19.01
N ASP A 119 -49.27 -17.18 -19.28
CA ASP A 119 -50.33 -16.47 -19.99
C ASP A 119 -51.36 -15.85 -19.02
N ASP A 120 -51.17 -16.05 -17.71
CA ASP A 120 -52.12 -15.69 -16.65
C ASP A 120 -51.39 -15.03 -15.47
N ILE A 121 -51.93 -13.89 -15.01
CA ILE A 121 -51.29 -13.07 -13.98
C ILE A 121 -51.29 -13.73 -12.60
N ASP A 122 -52.34 -14.50 -12.25
CA ASP A 122 -52.46 -15.15 -10.94
C ASP A 122 -51.44 -16.29 -10.82
N ARG A 123 -51.23 -17.04 -11.90
CA ARG A 123 -50.15 -18.05 -11.99
C ARG A 123 -48.78 -17.40 -11.92
N THR A 124 -48.60 -16.26 -12.58
CA THR A 124 -47.34 -15.50 -12.58
C THR A 124 -47.00 -15.01 -11.17
N ARG A 125 -47.98 -14.43 -10.45
CA ARG A 125 -47.82 -13.98 -9.06
C ARG A 125 -47.49 -15.14 -8.13
N THR A 126 -48.25 -16.24 -8.21
CA THR A 126 -48.01 -17.45 -7.42
C THR A 126 -46.61 -18.01 -7.65
N PHE A 127 -46.13 -17.97 -8.90
CA PHE A 127 -44.78 -18.40 -9.23
C PHE A 127 -43.74 -17.49 -8.60
N ILE A 128 -43.81 -16.17 -8.80
CA ILE A 128 -42.86 -15.18 -8.23
C ILE A 128 -42.79 -15.29 -6.70
N GLU A 129 -43.94 -15.46 -6.03
CA GLU A 129 -44.00 -15.59 -4.57
C GLU A 129 -43.27 -16.85 -4.07
N LYS A 130 -43.53 -18.01 -4.69
CA LYS A 130 -42.94 -19.29 -4.32
C LYS A 130 -41.52 -19.50 -4.81
N CYS A 131 -41.04 -18.65 -5.71
CA CYS A 131 -39.72 -18.80 -6.31
C CYS A 131 -38.61 -18.41 -5.34
N GLU A 132 -37.63 -19.29 -5.12
CA GLU A 132 -36.40 -19.02 -4.36
C GLU A 132 -35.26 -18.61 -5.33
N TRP A 133 -35.56 -17.69 -6.24
CA TRP A 133 -34.62 -17.21 -7.25
C TRP A 133 -34.08 -15.83 -6.84
N ASP A 134 -32.75 -15.70 -6.68
CA ASP A 134 -32.01 -14.43 -6.53
C ASP A 134 -32.03 -13.53 -7.79
N GLY A 135 -32.97 -12.59 -7.84
CA GLY A 135 -33.13 -11.63 -8.94
C GLY A 135 -34.10 -12.12 -10.02
N ILE A 136 -35.01 -11.24 -10.45
CA ILE A 136 -36.06 -11.58 -11.41
C ILE A 136 -36.05 -10.55 -12.53
N VAL A 137 -35.96 -11.01 -13.77
CA VAL A 137 -36.08 -10.15 -14.97
C VAL A 137 -37.38 -10.49 -15.69
N VAL A 138 -38.25 -9.50 -15.79
CA VAL A 138 -39.54 -9.60 -16.47
C VAL A 138 -39.40 -9.06 -17.89
N LYS A 139 -39.75 -9.87 -18.89
CA LYS A 139 -39.66 -9.49 -20.32
C LYS A 139 -41.01 -9.68 -21.00
N ALA A 140 -41.50 -8.65 -21.69
CA ALA A 140 -42.66 -8.76 -22.58
C ALA A 140 -42.33 -9.63 -23.81
N ASP A 141 -43.24 -10.49 -24.26
CA ASP A 141 -43.08 -11.19 -25.54
C ASP A 141 -43.35 -10.23 -26.72
N GLY A 142 -42.59 -10.35 -27.82
CA GLY A 142 -42.70 -9.46 -28.98
C GLY A 142 -41.63 -8.38 -29.11
N LEU A 143 -41.73 -7.62 -30.22
CA LEU A 143 -40.81 -6.56 -30.61
C LEU A 143 -41.03 -5.27 -29.79
N ALA A 144 -40.41 -5.19 -28.61
CA ALA A 144 -40.51 -4.04 -27.71
C ALA A 144 -39.36 -3.02 -27.85
N ALA A 145 -38.58 -3.05 -28.93
CA ALA A 145 -37.42 -2.17 -29.18
C ALA A 145 -36.46 -2.01 -27.98
N GLY A 146 -36.27 -3.09 -27.19
CA GLY A 146 -35.44 -3.09 -25.98
C GLY A 146 -36.06 -2.44 -24.72
N LYS A 147 -37.25 -1.86 -24.81
CA LYS A 147 -37.97 -1.18 -23.71
C LYS A 147 -38.79 -2.13 -22.83
N GLY A 148 -39.24 -3.26 -23.36
CA GLY A 148 -40.02 -4.27 -22.64
C GLY A 148 -39.18 -5.26 -21.81
N VAL A 149 -38.19 -4.75 -21.06
CA VAL A 149 -37.34 -5.53 -20.15
C VAL A 149 -37.17 -4.78 -18.84
N VAL A 150 -37.68 -5.35 -17.76
CA VAL A 150 -37.56 -4.82 -16.39
C VAL A 150 -36.71 -5.79 -15.57
N VAL A 151 -35.65 -5.26 -14.95
CA VAL A 151 -34.88 -5.99 -13.92
C VAL A 151 -35.48 -5.57 -12.60
N ALA A 152 -36.11 -6.50 -11.88
CA ALA A 152 -36.77 -6.24 -10.62
C ALA A 152 -35.79 -6.42 -9.46
N ASP A 153 -35.78 -5.45 -8.54
CA ASP A 153 -34.93 -5.47 -7.35
C ASP A 153 -35.54 -6.35 -6.24
N ASP A 154 -36.87 -6.51 -6.25
CA ASP A 154 -37.61 -7.32 -5.28
C ASP A 154 -38.81 -8.04 -5.92
N LYS A 155 -39.43 -8.97 -5.19
CA LYS A 155 -40.59 -9.73 -5.68
C LYS A 155 -41.80 -8.82 -5.98
N HIS A 156 -41.95 -7.70 -5.28
CA HIS A 156 -43.10 -6.80 -5.46
C HIS A 156 -42.98 -6.01 -6.78
N SER A 157 -41.81 -5.48 -7.07
CA SER A 157 -41.46 -4.84 -8.35
C SER A 157 -41.52 -5.82 -9.53
N ALA A 158 -41.17 -7.09 -9.31
CA ALA A 158 -41.36 -8.14 -10.31
C ALA A 158 -42.84 -8.40 -10.61
N ILE A 159 -43.70 -8.45 -9.58
CA ILE A 159 -45.16 -8.60 -9.75
C ILE A 159 -45.74 -7.37 -10.46
N ALA A 160 -45.36 -6.16 -10.07
CA ALA A 160 -45.83 -4.93 -10.72
C ALA A 160 -45.43 -4.88 -12.21
N ALA A 161 -44.19 -5.28 -12.54
CA ALA A 161 -43.75 -5.39 -13.93
C ALA A 161 -44.50 -6.49 -14.69
N ALA A 162 -44.86 -7.60 -14.04
CA ALA A 162 -45.65 -8.67 -14.63
C ALA A 162 -47.13 -8.29 -14.82
N GLU A 163 -47.68 -7.37 -14.01
CA GLU A 163 -49.03 -6.81 -14.21
C GLU A 163 -49.07 -5.88 -15.43
N GLU A 164 -48.00 -5.13 -15.69
CA GLU A 164 -47.88 -4.27 -16.87
C GLU A 164 -47.61 -5.07 -18.15
N PHE A 165 -46.87 -6.19 -18.04
CA PHE A 165 -46.50 -7.05 -19.16
C PHE A 165 -46.86 -8.51 -18.84
N LEU A 166 -47.81 -9.12 -19.58
CA LEU A 166 -47.91 -10.59 -19.64
C LEU A 166 -46.55 -11.12 -20.14
N ALA A 167 -45.76 -11.75 -19.26
CA ALA A 167 -44.32 -11.76 -19.42
C ALA A 167 -43.63 -13.11 -19.20
N VAL A 168 -42.45 -13.21 -19.82
CA VAL A 168 -41.46 -14.25 -19.58
C VAL A 168 -40.58 -13.81 -18.41
N ILE A 169 -40.57 -14.62 -17.36
CA ILE A 169 -39.73 -14.42 -16.17
C ILE A 169 -38.41 -15.13 -16.40
N LYS A 170 -37.30 -14.40 -16.25
CA LYS A 170 -35.95 -14.91 -16.41
C LYS A 170 -35.12 -14.69 -15.16
N PHE A 171 -34.31 -15.68 -14.84
CA PHE A 171 -33.32 -15.61 -13.78
C PHE A 171 -31.99 -14.97 -14.24
N PRO A 172 -31.47 -13.92 -13.59
CA PRO A 172 -30.10 -13.48 -13.75
C PRO A 172 -29.19 -14.29 -12.81
N GLU A 173 -28.40 -15.22 -13.34
CA GLU A 173 -27.23 -15.68 -12.59
C GLU A 173 -26.21 -14.54 -12.52
N PHE A 174 -25.50 -14.42 -11.38
CA PHE A 174 -24.51 -13.38 -11.08
C PHE A 174 -23.72 -12.93 -12.32
N LEU A 175 -23.91 -11.66 -12.67
CA LEU A 175 -23.51 -11.04 -13.92
C LEU A 175 -22.04 -10.61 -13.80
N PHE A 176 -21.12 -11.23 -14.55
CA PHE A 176 -19.70 -10.82 -14.50
C PHE A 176 -19.33 -9.87 -15.64
N LYS A 177 -19.61 -10.21 -16.91
CA LYS A 177 -19.33 -9.32 -18.06
C LYS A 177 -20.34 -9.50 -19.19
N ILE A 178 -20.98 -8.40 -19.62
CA ILE A 178 -21.84 -8.38 -20.82
C ILE A 178 -20.96 -8.21 -22.06
N SER A 179 -21.16 -9.06 -23.07
CA SER A 179 -20.53 -8.91 -24.38
C SER A 179 -21.52 -9.33 -25.48
N LYS A 180 -21.38 -8.77 -26.67
CA LYS A 180 -22.19 -9.14 -27.83
C LYS A 180 -21.31 -9.82 -28.86
N ALA A 181 -21.79 -10.94 -29.37
CA ALA A 181 -21.15 -11.66 -30.47
C ALA A 181 -22.08 -11.61 -31.68
N LEU A 182 -21.56 -11.17 -32.81
CA LEU A 182 -22.27 -11.18 -34.08
C LEU A 182 -21.56 -12.15 -35.02
N CYS A 183 -22.30 -12.83 -35.88
CA CYS A 183 -21.71 -13.60 -36.98
C CYS A 183 -22.52 -13.46 -38.26
N PHE A 184 -21.81 -13.48 -39.38
CA PHE A 184 -22.40 -13.74 -40.69
C PHE A 184 -22.65 -15.24 -40.82
N THR A 185 -23.79 -15.61 -41.41
CA THR A 185 -24.10 -17.00 -41.70
C THR A 185 -24.85 -17.14 -43.02
N ASP A 186 -24.57 -18.24 -43.73
CA ASP A 186 -25.26 -18.66 -44.94
C ASP A 186 -26.23 -19.84 -44.69
N GLY A 187 -26.37 -20.23 -43.42
CA GLY A 187 -27.14 -21.39 -42.95
C GLY A 187 -26.30 -22.64 -42.72
N THR A 188 -25.01 -22.63 -43.08
CA THR A 188 -24.08 -23.74 -42.88
C THR A 188 -22.76 -23.31 -42.25
N THR A 189 -22.22 -22.19 -42.71
CA THR A 189 -20.93 -21.64 -42.30
C THR A 189 -21.17 -20.42 -41.43
N ILE A 190 -20.36 -20.25 -40.39
CA ILE A 190 -20.35 -19.02 -39.59
C ILE A 190 -19.05 -18.24 -39.80
N ALA A 191 -19.17 -16.92 -39.86
CA ALA A 191 -18.03 -16.01 -39.80
C ALA A 191 -18.25 -15.02 -38.65
N ARG A 192 -17.59 -15.28 -37.52
CA ARG A 192 -17.74 -14.47 -36.31
C ARG A 192 -17.04 -13.11 -36.45
N MET A 193 -17.71 -12.07 -35.95
CA MET A 193 -17.20 -10.71 -35.85
C MET A 193 -16.49 -10.49 -34.50
N PRO A 194 -15.62 -9.47 -34.37
CA PRO A 194 -15.01 -9.12 -33.10
C PRO A 194 -16.05 -8.85 -31.99
N LEU A 195 -15.73 -9.27 -30.77
CA LEU A 195 -16.60 -9.03 -29.62
C LEU A 195 -16.67 -7.56 -29.28
N ILE A 196 -17.83 -7.16 -28.76
CA ILE A 196 -18.09 -5.77 -28.37
C ILE A 196 -18.91 -5.65 -27.11
N ARG A 197 -18.95 -4.43 -26.61
CA ARG A 197 -19.74 -4.05 -25.47
C ARG A 197 -20.58 -2.81 -25.79
N ASP A 198 -21.89 -2.96 -25.69
CA ASP A 198 -22.87 -1.89 -25.77
C ASP A 198 -23.11 -1.26 -24.40
N HIS A 199 -23.51 0.01 -24.40
CA HIS A 199 -23.93 0.74 -23.21
C HIS A 199 -25.41 1.13 -23.37
N LYS A 200 -26.33 0.32 -22.84
CA LYS A 200 -27.78 0.51 -23.02
C LYS A 200 -28.39 1.60 -22.13
N ARG A 201 -27.81 1.91 -20.98
CA ARG A 201 -28.38 2.88 -20.02
C ARG A 201 -28.23 4.31 -20.51
N LEU A 202 -29.24 5.15 -20.26
CA LEU A 202 -29.28 6.53 -20.73
C LEU A 202 -28.17 7.40 -20.12
N CYS A 203 -28.00 7.32 -18.80
CA CYS A 203 -27.10 8.18 -18.06
C CYS A 203 -25.74 7.50 -17.81
N GLU A 204 -24.75 8.31 -17.45
CA GLU A 204 -23.45 7.85 -16.99
C GLU A 204 -23.59 6.96 -15.73
N ASN A 205 -22.59 6.12 -15.47
CA ASN A 205 -22.59 5.11 -14.42
C ASN A 205 -23.74 4.09 -14.52
N ASN A 206 -24.22 3.85 -15.74
CA ASN A 206 -25.32 2.91 -16.03
C ASN A 206 -26.64 3.24 -15.31
N LEU A 207 -26.89 4.52 -15.05
CA LEU A 207 -28.12 5.00 -14.44
C LEU A 207 -29.20 5.32 -15.49
N GLY A 208 -30.44 5.51 -15.02
CA GLY A 208 -31.58 5.87 -15.87
C GLY A 208 -32.18 4.69 -16.65
N PRO A 209 -33.18 4.97 -17.50
CA PRO A 209 -33.90 3.91 -18.23
C PRO A 209 -33.02 3.19 -19.25
N ASN A 210 -33.41 1.96 -19.61
CA ASN A 210 -32.83 1.24 -20.73
C ASN A 210 -33.18 1.94 -22.05
N THR A 211 -32.21 2.01 -22.94
CA THR A 211 -32.31 2.65 -24.25
C THR A 211 -31.96 1.66 -25.36
N GLY A 212 -32.04 2.10 -26.62
CA GLY A 212 -31.56 1.31 -27.76
C GLY A 212 -30.03 1.15 -27.79
N GLY A 213 -29.29 1.94 -27.00
CA GLY A 213 -27.83 1.96 -26.97
C GLY A 213 -27.30 3.40 -27.07
N MET A 214 -26.56 3.84 -26.05
CA MET A 214 -25.92 5.16 -25.98
C MET A 214 -24.47 5.19 -26.47
N GLY A 215 -23.89 4.02 -26.72
CA GLY A 215 -22.54 3.89 -27.26
C GLY A 215 -22.07 2.44 -27.25
N VAL A 216 -20.96 2.19 -27.92
CA VAL A 216 -20.38 0.85 -28.07
C VAL A 216 -18.87 0.95 -28.24
N VAL A 217 -18.16 -0.05 -27.72
CA VAL A 217 -16.71 -0.19 -27.88
C VAL A 217 -16.32 -1.58 -28.36
N GLY A 218 -15.24 -1.65 -29.13
CA GLY A 218 -14.68 -2.90 -29.65
C GLY A 218 -13.25 -2.73 -30.20
N PRO A 219 -12.50 -3.82 -30.40
CA PRO A 219 -12.80 -5.18 -29.95
C PRO A 219 -12.64 -5.34 -28.43
N VAL A 220 -13.47 -6.18 -27.82
CA VAL A 220 -13.36 -6.58 -26.41
C VAL A 220 -12.55 -7.87 -26.32
N THR A 221 -11.51 -7.87 -25.48
CA THR A 221 -10.66 -9.04 -25.29
C THR A 221 -11.25 -9.95 -24.21
N VAL A 222 -11.37 -11.25 -24.51
CA VAL A 222 -11.75 -12.33 -23.59
C VAL A 222 -10.73 -13.46 -23.72
N SER A 223 -10.68 -14.40 -22.78
CA SER A 223 -9.77 -15.54 -22.86
C SER A 223 -10.07 -16.43 -24.08
N ASP A 224 -9.05 -17.11 -24.60
CA ASP A 224 -9.19 -17.98 -25.78
C ASP A 224 -10.18 -19.12 -25.55
N ALA A 225 -10.24 -19.66 -24.33
CA ALA A 225 -11.22 -20.68 -23.95
C ALA A 225 -12.67 -20.15 -24.10
N VAL A 226 -12.92 -18.91 -23.69
CA VAL A 226 -14.24 -18.28 -23.82
C VAL A 226 -14.55 -17.97 -25.28
N ASN A 227 -13.57 -17.52 -26.07
CA ASN A 227 -13.75 -17.32 -27.52
C ASN A 227 -14.17 -18.63 -28.22
N GLN A 228 -13.49 -19.75 -27.91
CA GLN A 228 -13.85 -21.06 -28.48
C GLN A 228 -15.26 -21.51 -28.07
N GLN A 229 -15.65 -21.28 -26.81
CA GLN A 229 -17.02 -21.59 -26.36
C GLN A 229 -18.08 -20.75 -27.08
N ILE A 230 -17.80 -19.47 -27.35
CA ILE A 230 -18.70 -18.61 -28.13
C ILE A 230 -18.80 -19.10 -29.58
N ASP A 231 -17.68 -19.47 -30.19
CA ASP A 231 -17.66 -20.03 -31.55
C ASP A 231 -18.50 -21.31 -31.63
N LEU A 232 -18.31 -22.25 -30.70
CA LEU A 232 -19.12 -23.47 -30.61
C LEU A 232 -20.61 -23.17 -30.43
N LEU A 233 -20.97 -22.24 -29.56
CA LEU A 233 -22.36 -21.82 -29.34
C LEU A 233 -23.02 -21.32 -30.63
N LEU A 234 -22.31 -20.52 -31.42
CA LEU A 234 -22.83 -20.00 -32.70
C LEU A 234 -22.92 -21.09 -33.78
N ILE A 235 -21.95 -22.01 -33.83
CA ILE A 235 -21.98 -23.18 -34.72
C ILE A 235 -23.20 -24.05 -34.40
N ASP A 236 -23.38 -24.37 -33.11
CA ASP A 236 -24.48 -25.21 -32.64
C ASP A 236 -25.83 -24.55 -32.91
N THR A 237 -25.92 -23.23 -32.77
CA THR A 237 -27.14 -22.47 -33.08
C THR A 237 -27.53 -22.60 -34.54
N VAL A 238 -26.59 -22.43 -35.48
CA VAL A 238 -26.86 -22.57 -36.92
C VAL A 238 -27.20 -24.02 -37.27
N ALA A 239 -26.49 -24.99 -36.67
CA ALA A 239 -26.78 -26.40 -36.86
C ALA A 239 -28.19 -26.78 -36.36
N SER A 240 -28.61 -26.25 -35.21
CA SER A 240 -29.94 -26.45 -34.64
C SER A 240 -31.04 -25.79 -35.49
N LEU A 241 -30.82 -24.59 -36.03
CA LEU A 241 -31.77 -23.97 -36.95
C LEU A 241 -31.98 -24.81 -38.21
N ARG A 242 -30.90 -25.38 -38.74
CA ARG A 242 -30.97 -26.31 -39.87
C ARG A 242 -31.76 -27.57 -39.54
N GLN A 243 -31.66 -28.09 -38.32
CA GLN A 243 -32.46 -29.24 -37.88
C GLN A 243 -33.96 -28.93 -37.79
N GLU A 244 -34.34 -27.68 -37.48
CA GLU A 244 -35.73 -27.20 -37.56
C GLU A 244 -36.19 -26.91 -39.00
N GLY A 245 -35.33 -27.13 -40.00
CA GLY A 245 -35.61 -26.81 -41.41
C GLY A 245 -35.47 -25.33 -41.76
N ILE A 246 -34.92 -24.51 -40.86
CA ILE A 246 -34.75 -23.07 -41.04
C ILE A 246 -33.35 -22.78 -41.57
N MET A 247 -33.23 -22.48 -42.86
CA MET A 247 -31.99 -22.02 -43.48
C MET A 247 -31.76 -20.54 -43.18
N TYR A 248 -31.05 -20.26 -42.10
CA TYR A 248 -30.81 -18.90 -41.63
C TYR A 248 -29.71 -18.21 -42.43
N LYS A 249 -30.06 -17.20 -43.24
CA LYS A 249 -29.12 -16.39 -44.02
C LYS A 249 -29.12 -14.96 -43.52
N GLY A 250 -27.95 -14.43 -43.16
CA GLY A 250 -27.83 -13.05 -42.68
C GLY A 250 -26.90 -12.93 -41.48
N VAL A 251 -27.35 -12.17 -40.47
CA VAL A 251 -26.58 -11.88 -39.27
C VAL A 251 -27.29 -12.45 -38.06
N ILE A 252 -26.61 -13.31 -37.33
CA ILE A 252 -27.04 -13.69 -35.98
C ILE A 252 -26.31 -12.78 -35.01
N TYR A 253 -27.08 -12.02 -34.24
CA TYR A 253 -26.58 -11.26 -33.10
C TYR A 253 -26.94 -12.04 -31.83
N ALA A 254 -25.93 -12.44 -31.08
CA ALA A 254 -26.07 -13.08 -29.79
C ALA A 254 -25.70 -12.09 -28.67
N GLY A 255 -26.67 -11.75 -27.83
CA GLY A 255 -26.40 -11.06 -26.57
C GLY A 255 -25.89 -12.07 -25.54
N LEU A 256 -24.63 -11.96 -25.14
CA LEU A 256 -23.99 -12.91 -24.23
C LEU A 256 -23.72 -12.29 -22.86
N MET A 257 -23.84 -13.13 -21.84
CA MET A 257 -23.32 -12.89 -20.50
C MET A 257 -22.19 -13.87 -20.28
N ILE A 258 -21.00 -13.37 -19.97
CA ILE A 258 -19.87 -14.23 -19.62
C ILE A 258 -19.93 -14.43 -18.12
N THR A 259 -20.18 -15.66 -17.67
CA THR A 259 -20.21 -16.05 -16.26
C THR A 259 -19.02 -16.95 -15.93
N SER A 260 -18.85 -17.31 -14.66
CA SER A 260 -17.84 -18.28 -14.22
C SER A 260 -18.01 -19.67 -14.87
N SER A 261 -19.21 -20.01 -15.32
CA SER A 261 -19.51 -21.29 -16.01
C SER A 261 -19.40 -21.20 -17.54
N GLY A 262 -19.04 -20.04 -18.10
CA GLY A 262 -18.90 -19.82 -19.54
C GLY A 262 -19.90 -18.79 -20.11
N PRO A 263 -19.93 -18.60 -21.45
CA PRO A 263 -20.84 -17.67 -22.10
C PRO A 263 -22.28 -18.22 -22.09
N LYS A 264 -23.19 -17.48 -21.47
CA LYS A 264 -24.64 -17.74 -21.47
C LYS A 264 -25.37 -16.76 -22.36
N LEU A 265 -26.27 -17.30 -23.17
CA LEU A 265 -27.05 -16.54 -24.11
C LEU A 265 -28.24 -15.83 -23.44
N LEU A 266 -28.32 -14.53 -23.65
CA LEU A 266 -29.38 -13.69 -23.11
C LEU A 266 -30.56 -13.60 -24.06
N GLU A 267 -30.29 -13.23 -25.31
CA GLU A 267 -31.25 -12.94 -26.37
C GLU A 267 -30.57 -13.05 -27.74
N TYR A 268 -31.36 -13.34 -28.77
CA TYR A 268 -30.96 -13.24 -30.16
C TYR A 268 -31.57 -11.98 -30.79
N ASN A 269 -30.80 -11.31 -31.64
CA ASN A 269 -31.34 -10.41 -32.65
C ASN A 269 -30.96 -10.96 -34.03
N CYS A 270 -31.83 -10.70 -35.01
CA CYS A 270 -31.79 -11.32 -36.32
C CYS A 270 -31.22 -10.42 -37.42
N ARG A 271 -30.53 -9.37 -36.98
CA ARG A 271 -30.03 -8.29 -37.81
C ARG A 271 -28.83 -7.66 -37.14
N PHE A 272 -28.24 -6.71 -37.85
CA PHE A 272 -27.18 -5.85 -37.37
C PHE A 272 -27.63 -5.00 -36.14
N GLY A 273 -26.76 -4.87 -35.15
CA GLY A 273 -27.00 -4.01 -33.96
C GLY A 273 -26.91 -2.52 -34.30
N ASP A 274 -27.54 -1.66 -33.51
CA ASP A 274 -27.45 -0.21 -33.61
C ASP A 274 -27.31 0.34 -32.17
N PRO A 275 -26.14 0.87 -31.74
CA PRO A 275 -25.06 1.43 -32.57
C PRO A 275 -23.89 0.47 -32.89
N GLU A 276 -24.03 -0.84 -32.68
CA GLU A 276 -22.94 -1.81 -32.84
C GLU A 276 -22.35 -1.86 -34.26
N THR A 277 -23.19 -1.65 -35.28
CA THR A 277 -22.78 -1.72 -36.69
C THR A 277 -21.91 -0.55 -37.10
N GLU A 278 -22.24 0.64 -36.61
CA GLU A 278 -21.51 1.87 -36.80
C GLU A 278 -20.04 1.72 -36.37
N VAL A 279 -19.78 0.93 -35.32
CA VAL A 279 -18.47 0.81 -34.70
C VAL A 279 -17.71 -0.45 -35.09
N ILE A 280 -18.35 -1.62 -35.08
CA ILE A 280 -17.68 -2.87 -35.45
C ILE A 280 -17.50 -2.95 -36.95
N ILE A 281 -18.62 -2.89 -37.66
CA ILE A 281 -18.70 -3.54 -38.96
C ILE A 281 -18.17 -2.61 -40.03
N MET A 282 -18.30 -1.31 -39.87
CA MET A 282 -17.96 -0.40 -40.96
C MET A 282 -16.61 0.25 -40.76
N ARG A 283 -16.13 0.31 -39.51
CA ARG A 283 -14.86 0.92 -39.15
C ARG A 283 -13.73 -0.11 -39.01
N LEU A 284 -14.03 -1.34 -38.59
CA LEU A 284 -13.02 -2.39 -38.44
C LEU A 284 -13.01 -3.39 -39.59
N LEU A 285 -14.07 -3.53 -40.39
CA LEU A 285 -14.05 -4.47 -41.52
C LEU A 285 -13.14 -3.95 -42.64
N LYS A 286 -12.19 -4.78 -43.08
CA LYS A 286 -11.35 -4.50 -44.26
C LYS A 286 -11.85 -5.22 -45.51
N SER A 287 -12.44 -6.40 -45.33
CA SER A 287 -13.00 -7.19 -46.43
C SER A 287 -14.24 -6.52 -47.04
N ASP A 288 -14.51 -6.78 -48.32
CA ASP A 288 -15.65 -6.19 -49.02
C ASP A 288 -16.99 -6.75 -48.51
N LEU A 289 -17.78 -5.89 -47.85
CA LEU A 289 -19.10 -6.25 -47.31
C LEU A 289 -20.06 -6.77 -48.38
N TYR A 290 -20.01 -6.23 -49.61
CA TYR A 290 -20.88 -6.69 -50.69
C TYR A 290 -20.65 -8.16 -51.00
N SER A 291 -19.38 -8.55 -51.15
CA SER A 291 -18.99 -9.93 -51.41
C SER A 291 -19.40 -10.86 -50.27
N ILE A 292 -19.27 -10.43 -49.01
CA ILE A 292 -19.69 -11.23 -47.84
C ILE A 292 -21.20 -11.45 -47.86
N CYS A 293 -22.00 -10.38 -47.97
CA CYS A 293 -23.45 -10.48 -47.97
C CYS A 293 -23.98 -11.30 -49.16
N MET A 294 -23.41 -11.12 -50.34
CA MET A 294 -23.75 -11.90 -51.53
C MET A 294 -23.43 -13.38 -51.34
N SER A 295 -22.29 -13.71 -50.74
CA SER A 295 -21.90 -15.09 -50.46
C SER A 295 -22.81 -15.74 -49.42
N CYS A 296 -23.26 -14.98 -48.42
CA CYS A 296 -24.29 -15.44 -47.49
C CYS A 296 -25.61 -15.78 -48.20
N THR A 297 -26.02 -14.98 -49.19
CA THR A 297 -27.23 -15.28 -49.96
C THR A 297 -27.08 -16.51 -50.85
N ASN A 298 -25.87 -16.72 -51.41
CA ASN A 298 -25.55 -17.80 -52.34
C ASN A 298 -25.15 -19.13 -51.68
N GLY A 299 -24.81 -19.13 -50.38
CA GLY A 299 -24.35 -20.34 -49.69
C GLY A 299 -22.85 -20.64 -49.89
N THR A 300 -22.05 -19.63 -50.24
CA THR A 300 -20.62 -19.76 -50.55
C THR A 300 -19.73 -19.02 -49.56
N LEU A 301 -20.20 -18.80 -48.31
CA LEU A 301 -19.46 -18.00 -47.33
C LEU A 301 -18.08 -18.59 -46.99
N SER A 302 -17.94 -19.91 -47.07
CA SER A 302 -16.68 -20.62 -46.83
C SER A 302 -15.53 -20.19 -47.75
N GLU A 303 -15.83 -19.72 -48.97
CA GLU A 303 -14.83 -19.26 -49.95
C GLU A 303 -14.22 -17.89 -49.59
N HIS A 304 -14.86 -17.16 -48.67
CA HIS A 304 -14.46 -15.80 -48.27
C HIS A 304 -13.87 -15.74 -46.85
N LEU A 305 -13.55 -16.88 -46.24
CA LEU A 305 -12.89 -16.96 -44.94
C LEU A 305 -11.36 -17.01 -45.07
N PRO A 306 -10.60 -16.37 -44.16
CA PRO A 306 -11.07 -15.56 -43.02
C PRO A 306 -11.45 -14.13 -43.42
N ILE A 307 -12.45 -13.56 -42.75
CA ILE A 307 -12.79 -12.13 -42.88
C ILE A 307 -11.71 -11.30 -42.17
N GLU A 308 -11.16 -10.32 -42.86
CA GLU A 308 -10.11 -9.45 -42.32
C GLU A 308 -10.69 -8.26 -41.55
N TRP A 309 -10.18 -8.08 -40.33
CA TRP A 309 -10.54 -7.00 -39.43
C TRP A 309 -9.31 -6.14 -39.10
N ASP A 310 -9.53 -4.85 -38.90
CA ASP A 310 -8.55 -3.92 -38.36
C ASP A 310 -8.26 -4.26 -36.90
N LYS A 311 -6.98 -4.18 -36.51
CA LYS A 311 -6.49 -4.48 -35.16
C LYS A 311 -6.65 -3.31 -34.19
N ARG A 312 -6.99 -2.13 -34.69
CA ARG A 312 -7.24 -0.92 -33.90
C ARG A 312 -8.53 -1.05 -33.08
N HIS A 313 -8.65 -0.21 -32.05
CA HIS A 313 -9.85 -0.09 -31.25
C HIS A 313 -10.78 0.99 -31.80
N ALA A 314 -12.07 0.71 -31.76
CA ALA A 314 -13.15 1.58 -32.19
C ALA A 314 -14.04 1.96 -30.99
N CYS A 315 -14.39 3.24 -30.90
CA CYS A 315 -15.35 3.75 -29.93
C CYS A 315 -16.40 4.58 -30.66
N GLY A 316 -17.68 4.26 -30.44
CA GLY A 316 -18.80 5.04 -30.93
C GLY A 316 -19.69 5.54 -29.82
N ILE A 317 -20.03 6.82 -29.89
CA ILE A 317 -20.85 7.52 -28.91
C ILE A 317 -22.09 8.06 -29.62
N VAL A 318 -23.26 7.72 -29.09
CA VAL A 318 -24.53 8.22 -29.61
C VAL A 318 -24.84 9.57 -28.97
N ILE A 319 -25.13 10.56 -29.82
CA ILE A 319 -25.67 11.84 -29.42
C ILE A 319 -27.19 11.78 -29.56
N ALA A 320 -27.88 11.92 -28.45
CA ALA A 320 -29.33 11.93 -28.33
C ALA A 320 -29.85 13.33 -27.97
N THR A 321 -31.18 13.47 -27.96
CA THR A 321 -31.86 14.67 -27.49
C THR A 321 -32.18 14.55 -26.00
N ASP A 322 -32.31 15.68 -25.32
CA ASP A 322 -32.78 15.78 -23.92
C ASP A 322 -34.17 15.14 -23.68
N LYS A 323 -35.00 15.07 -24.72
CA LYS A 323 -36.31 14.40 -24.70
C LYS A 323 -36.22 12.87 -24.78
N TYR A 324 -35.08 12.29 -25.12
CA TYR A 324 -34.89 10.85 -25.20
C TYR A 324 -34.86 10.22 -23.80
N PRO A 325 -35.50 9.04 -23.53
CA PRO A 325 -36.05 8.05 -24.47
C PRO A 325 -37.56 8.12 -24.74
N HIS A 326 -38.26 9.08 -24.14
CA HIS A 326 -39.74 9.18 -24.19
C HIS A 326 -40.27 10.16 -25.24
N GLY A 327 -39.42 11.05 -25.76
CA GLY A 327 -39.75 12.02 -26.80
C GLY A 327 -38.71 12.06 -27.93
N SER A 328 -39.00 12.86 -28.95
CA SER A 328 -38.12 13.12 -30.10
C SER A 328 -38.00 14.61 -30.34
N ASP A 329 -36.89 15.02 -30.95
CA ASP A 329 -36.72 16.40 -31.42
C ASP A 329 -36.76 16.45 -32.95
N LYS A 330 -37.37 17.51 -33.49
CA LYS A 330 -37.52 17.72 -34.93
C LYS A 330 -37.24 19.17 -35.29
N GLY A 331 -36.30 19.39 -36.23
CA GLY A 331 -36.07 20.68 -36.86
C GLY A 331 -34.92 21.52 -36.28
N THR A 332 -34.18 21.02 -35.29
CA THR A 332 -33.01 21.73 -34.74
C THR A 332 -31.81 21.59 -35.67
N LEU A 333 -31.16 22.70 -36.01
CA LEU A 333 -29.98 22.72 -36.88
C LEU A 333 -28.78 22.03 -36.21
N ILE A 334 -28.05 21.22 -36.97
CA ILE A 334 -26.84 20.53 -36.52
C ILE A 334 -25.63 21.13 -37.25
N GLU A 335 -24.64 21.61 -36.49
CA GLU A 335 -23.33 22.03 -37.00
C GLU A 335 -22.29 20.94 -36.71
N THR A 336 -21.58 20.48 -37.74
CA THR A 336 -20.58 19.39 -37.67
C THR A 336 -19.25 19.80 -38.29
N LEU A 337 -18.13 19.29 -37.77
CA LEU A 337 -16.81 19.40 -38.39
C LEU A 337 -16.58 18.30 -39.44
N GLU A 338 -15.75 18.57 -40.45
CA GLU A 338 -15.52 17.68 -41.61
C GLU A 338 -14.58 16.49 -41.31
N ASP A 339 -13.82 16.52 -40.20
CA ASP A 339 -12.69 15.59 -39.97
C ASP A 339 -13.03 14.29 -39.20
N THR A 340 -14.30 14.03 -38.87
CA THR A 340 -14.69 12.78 -38.16
C THR A 340 -15.86 12.08 -38.85
N VAL A 341 -15.83 10.74 -38.92
CA VAL A 341 -16.93 9.95 -39.49
C VAL A 341 -18.10 9.91 -38.51
N ILE A 342 -19.15 10.65 -38.86
CA ILE A 342 -20.39 10.78 -38.10
C ILE A 342 -21.50 10.07 -38.87
N PHE A 343 -22.14 9.10 -38.23
CA PHE A 343 -23.30 8.42 -38.78
C PHE A 343 -24.59 9.13 -38.35
N HIS A 344 -25.44 9.37 -39.33
CA HIS A 344 -26.74 10.01 -39.17
C HIS A 344 -27.78 8.97 -38.76
N CYS A 345 -28.40 9.15 -37.59
CA CYS A 345 -29.51 8.34 -37.11
C CYS A 345 -30.82 9.08 -37.42
N GLY A 346 -31.40 9.75 -36.44
CA GLY A 346 -32.59 10.59 -36.59
C GLY A 346 -32.26 11.99 -37.09
N THR A 347 -31.82 12.12 -38.34
CA THR A 347 -31.67 13.44 -38.99
C THR A 347 -32.38 13.47 -40.34
N THR A 348 -32.74 14.67 -40.78
CA THR A 348 -33.27 14.92 -42.13
C THR A 348 -32.63 16.18 -42.70
N ARG A 349 -32.77 16.40 -44.01
CA ARG A 349 -32.34 17.65 -44.66
C ARG A 349 -33.52 18.61 -44.76
N SER A 350 -33.31 19.85 -44.33
CA SER A 350 -34.24 20.96 -44.52
C SER A 350 -34.32 21.37 -46.01
N ALA A 351 -35.31 22.18 -46.37
CA ALA A 351 -35.46 22.72 -47.73
C ALA A 351 -34.21 23.46 -48.24
N ASN A 352 -33.39 23.99 -47.33
CA ASN A 352 -32.14 24.71 -47.64
C ASN A 352 -30.91 23.77 -47.67
N GLY A 353 -31.12 22.45 -47.70
CA GLY A 353 -30.05 21.45 -47.77
C GLY A 353 -29.29 21.18 -46.46
N ARG A 354 -29.58 21.93 -45.38
CA ARG A 354 -28.94 21.79 -44.06
C ARG A 354 -29.53 20.62 -43.26
N VAL A 355 -28.70 19.97 -42.45
CA VAL A 355 -29.08 18.82 -41.62
C VAL A 355 -29.77 19.29 -40.34
N VAL A 356 -30.92 18.68 -40.03
CA VAL A 356 -31.72 18.96 -38.83
C VAL A 356 -32.09 17.68 -38.07
N THR A 357 -32.39 17.80 -36.78
CA THR A 357 -32.89 16.70 -35.94
C THR A 357 -34.22 16.15 -36.46
N ASN A 358 -34.42 14.83 -36.39
CA ASN A 358 -35.65 14.13 -36.75
C ASN A 358 -35.75 12.76 -36.03
N GLY A 359 -35.59 12.74 -34.70
CA GLY A 359 -35.60 11.50 -33.93
C GLY A 359 -35.20 11.68 -32.46
N GLY A 360 -35.02 10.56 -31.76
CA GLY A 360 -34.50 10.54 -30.38
C GLY A 360 -32.98 10.42 -30.34
N ARG A 361 -32.43 9.41 -31.04
CA ARG A 361 -30.99 9.28 -31.30
C ARG A 361 -30.68 10.02 -32.60
N ILE A 362 -29.79 11.01 -32.55
CA ILE A 362 -29.58 11.94 -33.67
C ILE A 362 -28.36 11.53 -34.48
N LEU A 363 -27.20 11.36 -33.83
CA LEU A 363 -25.94 11.01 -34.48
C LEU A 363 -25.21 9.91 -33.72
N CYS A 364 -24.37 9.15 -34.40
CA CYS A 364 -23.38 8.27 -33.79
C CYS A 364 -21.98 8.71 -34.27
N VAL A 365 -21.18 9.24 -33.35
CA VAL A 365 -19.82 9.69 -33.63
C VAL A 365 -18.87 8.53 -33.40
N THR A 366 -18.02 8.22 -34.38
CA THR A 366 -17.11 7.08 -34.30
C THR A 366 -15.65 7.48 -34.47
N SER A 367 -14.77 6.78 -33.78
CA SER A 367 -13.32 7.02 -33.81
C SER A 367 -12.55 5.70 -33.86
N LEU A 368 -11.31 5.77 -34.36
CA LEU A 368 -10.37 4.65 -34.42
C LEU A 368 -9.04 5.08 -33.82
N ALA A 369 -8.44 4.24 -32.98
CA ALA A 369 -7.13 4.48 -32.40
C ALA A 369 -6.41 3.16 -32.04
N VAL A 370 -5.13 3.24 -31.69
CA VAL A 370 -4.34 2.05 -31.32
C VAL A 370 -4.81 1.49 -29.97
N SER A 371 -5.20 2.36 -29.04
CA SER A 371 -5.75 1.99 -27.73
C SER A 371 -7.23 2.33 -27.57
N ALA A 372 -7.95 1.57 -26.76
CA ALA A 372 -9.35 1.86 -26.42
C ALA A 372 -9.53 3.23 -25.73
N VAL A 373 -8.55 3.63 -24.91
CA VAL A 373 -8.55 4.91 -24.19
C VAL A 373 -8.45 6.09 -25.16
N GLU A 374 -7.54 6.00 -26.14
CA GLU A 374 -7.33 7.05 -27.15
C GLU A 374 -8.53 7.15 -28.11
N ALA A 375 -9.12 6.01 -28.50
CA ALA A 375 -10.33 6.00 -29.32
C ALA A 375 -11.46 6.73 -28.58
N ARG A 376 -11.69 6.41 -27.30
CA ARG A 376 -12.69 7.11 -26.48
C ARG A 376 -12.43 8.62 -26.42
N ALA A 377 -11.19 9.03 -26.13
CA ALA A 377 -10.85 10.45 -26.02
C ALA A 377 -11.15 11.22 -27.31
N LYS A 378 -10.80 10.65 -28.47
CA LYS A 378 -11.12 11.22 -29.79
C LYS A 378 -12.63 11.28 -30.05
N ALA A 379 -13.37 10.22 -29.70
CA ALA A 379 -14.83 10.21 -29.84
C ALA A 379 -15.50 11.29 -28.98
N VAL A 380 -15.08 11.44 -27.72
CA VAL A 380 -15.61 12.47 -26.81
C VAL A 380 -15.33 13.88 -27.34
N GLN A 381 -14.10 14.15 -27.77
CA GLN A 381 -13.73 15.44 -28.35
C GLN A 381 -14.55 15.76 -29.62
N ALA A 382 -14.77 14.77 -30.48
CA ALA A 382 -15.61 14.93 -31.67
C ALA A 382 -17.09 15.16 -31.29
N CYS A 383 -17.61 14.45 -30.28
CA CYS A 383 -18.95 14.71 -29.76
C CYS A 383 -19.09 16.13 -29.20
N GLU A 384 -18.08 16.66 -28.51
CA GLU A 384 -18.08 18.03 -27.98
C GLU A 384 -18.18 19.09 -29.08
N SER A 385 -17.54 18.85 -30.23
CA SER A 385 -17.56 19.77 -31.37
C SER A 385 -18.93 19.93 -32.04
N VAL A 386 -19.78 18.90 -32.00
CA VAL A 386 -21.13 18.94 -32.60
C VAL A 386 -22.04 19.84 -31.77
N GLN A 387 -22.68 20.84 -32.38
CA GLN A 387 -23.56 21.78 -31.67
C GLN A 387 -25.01 21.66 -32.17
N PHE A 388 -25.93 21.41 -31.23
CA PHE A 388 -27.37 21.59 -31.40
C PHE A 388 -28.07 21.70 -30.03
N VAL A 389 -29.22 22.38 -29.98
CA VAL A 389 -29.98 22.61 -28.74
C VAL A 389 -30.53 21.29 -28.17
N GLY A 390 -30.35 21.05 -26.87
CA GLY A 390 -30.81 19.80 -26.22
C GLY A 390 -29.90 18.60 -26.47
N LYS A 391 -28.65 18.81 -26.89
CA LYS A 391 -27.64 17.76 -27.08
C LYS A 391 -27.32 17.04 -25.76
N PHE A 392 -27.42 15.71 -25.79
CA PHE A 392 -27.08 14.83 -24.68
C PHE A 392 -26.27 13.61 -25.16
N PHE A 393 -25.17 13.29 -24.47
CA PHE A 393 -24.35 12.11 -24.74
C PHE A 393 -23.61 11.67 -23.46
N ARG A 394 -23.19 10.40 -23.41
CA ARG A 394 -22.43 9.82 -22.28
C ARG A 394 -20.92 9.96 -22.51
N ARG A 395 -20.16 10.35 -21.48
CA ARG A 395 -18.69 10.42 -21.53
C ARG A 395 -18.01 9.15 -21.03
N ASP A 396 -18.76 8.28 -20.34
CA ASP A 396 -18.28 7.05 -19.75
C ASP A 396 -18.37 5.82 -20.67
N ILE A 397 -18.64 6.03 -21.96
CA ILE A 397 -18.67 4.93 -22.95
C ILE A 397 -17.30 4.27 -23.03
N GLY A 398 -17.25 2.95 -22.83
CA GLY A 398 -16.01 2.18 -22.79
C GLY A 398 -15.23 2.24 -21.49
N LEU A 399 -15.67 3.01 -20.49
CA LEU A 399 -15.23 2.82 -19.12
C LEU A 399 -15.98 1.60 -18.56
N GLU A 400 -15.29 0.77 -17.78
CA GLU A 400 -15.99 -0.20 -16.95
C GLU A 400 -16.83 0.63 -15.98
N GLY A 401 -18.15 0.61 -16.18
CA GLY A 401 -19.06 1.20 -15.22
C GLY A 401 -18.72 0.59 -13.88
N LYS A 402 -18.55 1.41 -12.86
CA LYS A 402 -18.58 0.91 -11.48
C LYS A 402 -19.83 0.04 -11.42
N GLU A 403 -19.64 -1.27 -11.24
CA GLU A 403 -20.70 -2.08 -10.68
C GLU A 403 -21.26 -1.31 -9.48
N ILE A 404 -22.51 -1.54 -9.11
CA ILE A 404 -22.88 -1.27 -7.73
C ILE A 404 -22.07 -2.27 -6.91
N THR A 405 -20.79 -1.98 -6.74
CA THR A 405 -19.99 -2.47 -5.66
C THR A 405 -20.79 -2.02 -4.44
N PRO A 406 -21.13 -2.92 -3.49
CA PRO A 406 -21.56 -2.44 -2.17
C PRO A 406 -20.55 -1.37 -1.79
N SER A 407 -21.04 -0.20 -1.33
CA SER A 407 -20.24 1.01 -1.07
C SER A 407 -18.79 0.65 -0.91
N ILE A 408 -17.92 0.97 -1.89
CA ILE A 408 -16.49 0.61 -1.81
C ILE A 408 -16.05 1.07 -0.43
N THR A 409 -15.86 0.11 0.46
CA THR A 409 -15.46 0.41 1.80
C THR A 409 -14.01 0.85 1.70
N TYR A 410 -13.53 1.64 2.65
CA TYR A 410 -12.10 1.96 2.68
C TYR A 410 -11.23 0.68 2.65
N GLN A 411 -11.78 -0.43 3.13
CA GLN A 411 -11.23 -1.79 3.08
C GLN A 411 -11.02 -2.30 1.65
N ASP A 412 -11.91 -2.01 0.71
CA ASP A 412 -11.78 -2.40 -0.71
C ASP A 412 -10.71 -1.58 -1.46
N SER A 413 -10.33 -0.41 -0.93
CA SER A 413 -9.12 0.31 -1.36
C SER A 413 -7.82 -0.27 -0.77
N GLY A 414 -7.92 -1.33 0.02
CA GLY A 414 -6.80 -1.97 0.70
C GLY A 414 -6.47 -1.38 2.08
N VAL A 415 -7.40 -0.64 2.70
CA VAL A 415 -7.22 -0.06 4.04
C VAL A 415 -8.31 -0.53 4.99
N ASP A 416 -7.96 -1.38 5.94
CA ASP A 416 -8.92 -2.03 6.81
C ASP A 416 -9.15 -1.20 8.09
N ILE A 417 -10.26 -0.46 8.14
CA ILE A 417 -10.63 0.41 9.27
C ILE A 417 -10.83 -0.41 10.55
N ASP A 418 -11.40 -1.62 10.45
CA ASP A 418 -11.69 -2.46 11.61
C ASP A 418 -10.39 -3.02 12.19
N GLU A 419 -9.44 -3.41 11.33
CA GLU A 419 -8.08 -3.80 11.73
C GLU A 419 -7.31 -2.62 12.35
N GLY A 420 -7.43 -1.40 11.79
CA GLY A 420 -6.87 -0.19 12.37
C GLY A 420 -7.44 0.13 13.75
N ASN A 421 -8.76 0.01 13.94
CA ASN A 421 -9.42 0.20 15.22
C ASN A 421 -9.02 -0.86 16.26
N ALA A 422 -8.91 -2.13 15.84
CA ALA A 422 -8.43 -3.21 16.70
C ALA A 422 -6.98 -2.97 17.14
N PHE A 423 -6.13 -2.48 16.24
CA PHE A 423 -4.75 -2.11 16.56
C PHE A 423 -4.68 -0.98 17.60
N VAL A 424 -5.53 0.05 17.48
CA VAL A 424 -5.60 1.14 18.47
C VAL A 424 -5.96 0.62 19.87
N GLU A 425 -6.88 -0.34 19.99
CA GLU A 425 -7.21 -0.96 21.28
C GLU A 425 -6.05 -1.80 21.83
N ASP A 426 -5.30 -2.51 20.98
CA ASP A 426 -4.14 -3.32 21.38
C ASP A 426 -3.00 -2.48 21.98
N ILE A 427 -2.76 -1.28 21.43
CA ILE A 427 -1.66 -0.40 21.88
C ILE A 427 -2.06 0.52 23.02
N LYS A 428 -3.37 0.70 23.28
CA LYS A 428 -3.90 1.65 24.27
C LYS A 428 -3.28 1.50 25.66
N ALA A 429 -3.09 0.27 26.12
CA ALA A 429 -2.46 -0.01 27.42
C ALA A 429 -0.96 0.35 27.44
N LEU A 430 -0.25 0.15 26.33
CA LEU A 430 1.16 0.52 26.19
C LEU A 430 1.31 2.05 26.24
N VAL A 431 0.53 2.76 25.43
CA VAL A 431 0.59 4.22 25.37
C VAL A 431 0.19 4.86 26.72
N GLN A 432 -0.83 4.32 27.40
CA GLN A 432 -1.24 4.77 28.73
C GLN A 432 -0.11 4.71 29.76
N SER A 433 0.82 3.75 29.65
CA SER A 433 1.96 3.64 30.56
C SER A 433 2.95 4.81 30.44
N THR A 434 2.89 5.58 29.35
CA THR A 434 3.77 6.73 29.10
C THR A 434 3.21 8.07 29.59
N LEU A 435 1.93 8.11 30.00
CA LEU A 435 1.25 9.37 30.29
C LEU A 435 1.84 10.07 31.52
N ARG A 436 2.18 11.34 31.34
CA ARG A 436 2.67 12.24 32.39
C ARG A 436 1.55 13.19 32.82
N LYS A 437 1.76 13.87 33.95
CA LYS A 437 0.85 14.95 34.39
C LYS A 437 0.83 16.05 33.34
N GLY A 438 -0.35 16.50 32.93
CA GLY A 438 -0.54 17.54 31.93
C GLY A 438 -0.70 17.04 30.48
N THR A 439 -0.51 15.75 30.20
CA THR A 439 -0.78 15.17 28.87
C THR A 439 -2.13 14.46 28.83
N GLY A 440 -2.99 14.81 27.86
CA GLY A 440 -4.37 14.33 27.70
C GLY A 440 -4.54 13.10 26.79
N GLN A 441 -5.80 12.62 26.74
CA GLN A 441 -6.27 11.29 26.29
C GLN A 441 -5.92 10.88 24.85
N ILE A 442 -5.76 9.56 24.65
CA ILE A 442 -5.57 8.88 23.36
C ILE A 442 -6.92 8.72 22.64
N GLY A 443 -6.95 8.95 21.32
CA GLY A 443 -8.12 8.72 20.45
C GLY A 443 -9.01 9.95 20.17
N GLY A 444 -8.57 11.15 20.55
CA GLY A 444 -9.18 12.41 20.09
C GLY A 444 -8.59 12.87 18.75
N PHE A 445 -9.16 13.94 18.16
CA PHE A 445 -8.65 14.56 16.92
C PHE A 445 -7.21 15.10 17.01
N GLY A 446 -6.64 15.16 18.21
CA GLY A 446 -5.27 15.57 18.48
C GLY A 446 -4.96 15.50 19.97
N ALA A 447 -3.67 15.52 20.30
CA ALA A 447 -3.19 15.54 21.67
C ALA A 447 -3.20 16.94 22.27
N VAL A 448 -3.64 17.06 23.53
CA VAL A 448 -3.56 18.32 24.30
C VAL A 448 -2.48 18.16 25.37
N VAL A 449 -1.55 19.11 25.40
CA VAL A 449 -0.49 19.20 26.41
C VAL A 449 -0.68 20.50 27.20
N ASP A 450 -1.11 20.38 28.44
CA ASP A 450 -1.20 21.49 29.39
C ASP A 450 0.13 21.67 30.13
N LEU A 451 0.88 22.67 29.72
CA LEU A 451 2.19 23.03 30.28
C LEU A 451 2.10 23.40 31.77
N THR A 452 1.01 24.02 32.20
CA THR A 452 0.80 24.46 33.59
C THR A 452 0.65 23.24 34.50
N THR A 453 -0.17 22.29 34.08
CA THR A 453 -0.40 21.03 34.82
C THR A 453 0.81 20.09 34.74
N ALA A 454 1.63 20.20 33.67
CA ALA A 454 2.92 19.52 33.54
C ALA A 454 4.03 20.13 34.42
N GLY A 455 3.76 21.23 35.13
CA GLY A 455 4.68 21.85 36.09
C GLY A 455 5.56 22.95 35.50
N PHE A 456 5.28 23.42 34.29
CA PHE A 456 6.04 24.49 33.64
C PHE A 456 5.40 25.87 33.86
N PRO A 457 6.20 26.93 34.12
CA PRO A 457 5.70 28.28 34.35
C PRO A 457 5.17 28.95 33.08
N SER A 458 4.26 29.92 33.27
CA SER A 458 3.74 30.79 32.21
C SER A 458 4.88 31.58 31.56
N GLY A 459 5.13 31.34 30.26
CA GLY A 459 6.26 31.92 29.52
C GLY A 459 7.34 30.91 29.10
N SER A 460 7.11 29.61 29.31
CA SER A 460 7.95 28.54 28.76
C SER A 460 7.88 28.50 27.23
N GLN A 461 8.98 28.15 26.58
CA GLN A 461 9.11 28.10 25.12
C GLN A 461 9.04 26.65 24.63
N LEU A 462 8.47 26.46 23.43
CA LEU A 462 8.38 25.16 22.78
C LEU A 462 9.53 24.95 21.81
N VAL A 463 10.08 23.74 21.81
CA VAL A 463 11.06 23.24 20.85
C VAL A 463 10.45 22.01 20.19
N ILE A 464 10.39 22.01 18.86
CA ILE A 464 9.75 20.94 18.08
C ILE A 464 10.80 20.33 17.16
N GLY A 465 10.87 19.00 17.13
CA GLY A 465 11.77 18.25 16.26
C GLY A 465 11.02 17.13 15.56
N ILE A 466 11.37 16.87 14.31
CA ILE A 466 10.80 15.79 13.50
C ILE A 466 11.93 15.08 12.77
N ASP A 467 11.96 13.75 12.86
CA ASP A 467 12.91 12.92 12.12
C ASP A 467 12.33 11.51 11.91
N GLY A 468 12.98 10.73 11.05
CA GLY A 468 12.60 9.36 10.72
C GLY A 468 13.72 8.35 10.94
N VAL A 469 13.38 7.08 10.76
CA VAL A 469 14.35 5.97 10.85
C VAL A 469 15.02 5.69 9.49
N GLY A 470 14.34 6.03 8.39
CA GLY A 470 14.83 5.80 7.04
C GLY A 470 15.03 4.32 6.73
N THR A 471 15.96 3.98 5.83
CA THR A 471 16.10 2.62 5.28
C THR A 471 16.65 1.55 6.24
N LYS A 472 16.85 1.87 7.53
CA LYS A 472 17.22 0.88 8.57
C LYS A 472 16.09 -0.14 8.78
N ILE A 473 14.84 0.24 8.55
CA ILE A 473 13.65 -0.62 8.61
C ILE A 473 13.73 -1.83 7.67
N GLU A 474 14.44 -1.73 6.55
CA GLU A 474 14.61 -2.84 5.61
C GLU A 474 15.56 -3.92 6.15
N ILE A 475 16.54 -3.53 6.97
CA ILE A 475 17.39 -4.50 7.68
C ILE A 475 16.58 -5.17 8.80
N ALA A 476 15.69 -4.42 9.47
CA ALA A 476 14.78 -4.97 10.46
C ALA A 476 13.82 -6.00 9.85
N ASP A 477 13.27 -5.74 8.65
CA ASP A 477 12.42 -6.72 7.93
C ASP A 477 13.21 -7.99 7.57
N ILE A 478 14.48 -7.89 7.17
CA ILE A 478 15.32 -9.07 6.83
C ILE A 478 15.67 -9.91 8.08
N MET A 479 15.85 -9.26 9.22
CA MET A 479 16.20 -9.91 10.49
C MET A 479 14.97 -10.32 11.31
N GLU A 480 13.78 -9.83 10.95
CA GLU A 480 12.52 -9.98 11.70
C GLU A 480 12.63 -9.47 13.16
N ASP A 481 13.41 -8.41 13.39
CA ASP A 481 13.59 -7.77 14.70
C ASP A 481 13.28 -6.27 14.64
N TYR A 482 12.20 -5.87 15.31
CA TYR A 482 11.71 -4.49 15.36
C TYR A 482 11.91 -3.83 16.72
N THR A 483 12.52 -4.54 17.68
CA THR A 483 12.60 -4.11 19.08
C THR A 483 13.40 -2.82 19.29
N GLY A 484 14.35 -2.51 18.39
CA GLY A 484 15.19 -1.32 18.44
C GLY A 484 14.68 -0.12 17.63
N ILE A 485 13.74 -0.32 16.71
CA ILE A 485 13.31 0.72 15.75
C ILE A 485 12.58 1.89 16.43
N GLY A 486 11.83 1.63 17.49
CA GLY A 486 11.18 2.68 18.26
C GLY A 486 12.16 3.56 19.05
N TYR A 487 13.26 2.99 19.54
CA TYR A 487 14.35 3.77 20.14
C TYR A 487 15.07 4.63 19.11
N ASP A 488 15.18 4.16 17.88
CA ASP A 488 15.77 4.94 16.79
C ASP A 488 14.92 6.17 16.47
N VAL A 489 13.62 6.04 16.23
CA VAL A 489 12.77 7.20 15.89
C VAL A 489 12.72 8.21 17.04
N VAL A 490 12.58 7.74 18.29
CA VAL A 490 12.54 8.61 19.46
C VAL A 490 13.90 9.26 19.67
N GLY A 491 15.00 8.51 19.58
CA GLY A 491 16.34 9.01 19.78
C GLY A 491 16.76 10.06 18.76
N MET A 492 16.39 9.89 17.49
CA MET A 492 16.66 10.88 16.44
C MET A 492 15.99 12.22 16.75
N CYS A 493 14.74 12.21 17.21
CA CYS A 493 13.99 13.43 17.52
C CYS A 493 14.40 14.06 18.85
N VAL A 494 14.46 13.24 19.91
CA VAL A 494 14.67 13.69 21.29
C VAL A 494 16.08 14.27 21.48
N ASN A 495 17.10 13.64 20.90
CA ASN A 495 18.48 14.14 21.01
C ASN A 495 18.68 15.47 20.25
N ASP A 496 17.90 15.73 19.20
CA ASP A 496 17.93 17.01 18.47
C ASP A 496 17.36 18.16 19.31
N VAL A 497 16.21 17.95 19.94
CA VAL A 497 15.59 19.00 20.78
C VAL A 497 16.36 19.25 22.07
N LEU A 498 17.06 18.23 22.59
CA LEU A 498 18.01 18.39 23.71
C LEU A 498 19.11 19.41 23.41
N CYS A 499 19.52 19.54 22.15
CA CYS A 499 20.57 20.51 21.76
C CYS A 499 20.16 21.97 22.02
N HIS A 500 18.87 22.24 22.27
CA HIS A 500 18.34 23.56 22.64
C HIS A 500 18.11 23.72 24.16
N CYS A 501 18.68 22.84 24.99
CA CYS A 501 18.43 22.76 26.43
C CYS A 501 16.92 22.68 26.73
N SER A 502 16.24 21.69 26.17
CA SER A 502 14.81 21.48 26.35
C SER A 502 14.49 20.10 26.91
N THR A 503 13.42 20.00 27.69
CA THR A 503 12.91 18.74 28.24
C THR A 503 11.83 18.19 27.31
N PRO A 504 11.95 16.97 26.77
CA PRO A 504 10.89 16.31 26.01
C PRO A 504 9.63 16.14 26.87
N VAL A 505 8.46 16.49 26.33
CA VAL A 505 7.18 16.39 27.06
C VAL A 505 6.20 15.47 26.34
N ALA A 506 6.09 15.61 25.02
CA ALA A 506 5.17 14.83 24.21
C ALA A 506 5.86 14.30 22.95
N PHE A 507 5.43 13.13 22.50
CA PHE A 507 5.88 12.48 21.28
C PHE A 507 4.67 12.02 20.47
N VAL A 508 4.77 12.17 19.15
CA VAL A 508 3.76 11.72 18.18
C VAL A 508 4.45 10.92 17.08
N ASP A 509 3.95 9.71 16.81
CA ASP A 509 4.49 8.85 15.76
C ASP A 509 3.64 8.89 14.48
N TYR A 510 4.30 8.66 13.34
CA TYR A 510 3.69 8.51 12.02
C TYR A 510 4.16 7.18 11.44
N PHE A 511 3.30 6.16 11.53
CA PHE A 511 3.54 4.83 11.02
C PHE A 511 2.74 4.62 9.74
N VAL A 512 3.41 4.33 8.64
CA VAL A 512 2.75 4.06 7.35
C VAL A 512 3.13 2.68 6.87
N SER A 513 2.19 1.94 6.30
CA SER A 513 2.46 0.66 5.63
C SER A 513 1.65 0.50 4.35
N GLY A 514 2.13 -0.31 3.41
CA GLY A 514 1.31 -0.70 2.25
C GLY A 514 0.20 -1.67 2.64
N GLN A 515 0.46 -2.54 3.61
CA GLN A 515 -0.52 -3.39 4.29
C GLN A 515 -0.13 -3.53 5.78
N LEU A 516 -1.09 -3.36 6.68
CA LEU A 516 -0.85 -3.37 8.12
C LEU A 516 -0.51 -4.79 8.62
N ASN A 517 0.68 -4.94 9.20
CA ASN A 517 1.10 -6.15 9.91
C ASN A 517 1.03 -5.87 11.43
N ARG A 518 -0.03 -6.36 12.08
CA ARG A 518 -0.30 -6.10 13.51
C ARG A 518 0.84 -6.52 14.45
N PRO A 519 1.42 -7.75 14.37
CA PRO A 519 2.57 -8.11 15.19
C PRO A 519 3.74 -7.13 15.09
N ARG A 520 4.12 -6.76 13.86
CA ARG A 520 5.21 -5.81 13.60
C ARG A 520 4.89 -4.43 14.17
N ALA A 521 3.72 -3.88 13.84
CA ALA A 521 3.32 -2.55 14.29
C ALA A 521 3.25 -2.47 15.83
N ARG A 522 2.75 -3.53 16.49
CA ARG A 522 2.69 -3.61 17.95
C ARG A 522 4.08 -3.61 18.58
N GLU A 523 5.03 -4.33 18.00
CA GLU A 523 6.41 -4.38 18.50
C GLU A 523 7.13 -3.04 18.33
N VAL A 524 6.91 -2.36 17.20
CA VAL A 524 7.42 -1.00 16.96
C VAL A 524 6.84 -0.02 17.98
N VAL A 525 5.52 0.02 18.18
CA VAL A 525 4.89 0.91 19.18
C VAL A 525 5.32 0.57 20.60
N ALA A 526 5.51 -0.71 20.94
CA ALA A 526 6.07 -1.12 22.23
C ALA A 526 7.53 -0.66 22.40
N SER A 527 8.32 -0.62 21.32
CA SER A 527 9.66 -0.02 21.32
C SER A 527 9.60 1.50 21.54
N ILE A 528 8.71 2.22 20.84
CA ILE A 528 8.51 3.67 21.01
C ILE A 528 8.09 3.99 22.44
N THR A 529 7.14 3.22 22.98
CA THR A 529 6.64 3.35 24.36
C THR A 529 7.78 3.27 25.38
N ARG A 530 8.66 2.27 25.25
CA ARG A 530 9.83 2.11 26.14
C ARG A 530 10.81 3.28 25.99
N ALA A 531 11.10 3.68 24.76
CA ALA A 531 11.99 4.81 24.49
C ALA A 531 11.43 6.15 25.01
N CYS A 532 10.12 6.35 24.96
CA CYS A 532 9.43 7.50 25.53
C CYS A 532 9.55 7.54 27.05
N ILE A 533 9.36 6.40 27.73
CA ILE A 533 9.57 6.29 29.19
C ILE A 533 11.02 6.63 29.56
N ASP A 534 11.99 6.13 28.79
CA ASP A 534 13.40 6.40 29.03
C ASP A 534 13.84 7.83 28.71
N SER A 535 13.14 8.48 27.78
CA SER A 535 13.29 9.90 27.45
C SER A 535 12.45 10.83 28.33
N GLU A 536 11.71 10.28 29.28
CA GLU A 536 10.72 10.99 30.09
C GLU A 536 9.68 11.76 29.25
N CYS A 537 9.27 11.30 28.07
CA CYS A 537 8.17 11.91 27.32
C CYS A 537 6.95 11.00 27.27
N SER A 538 5.78 11.61 27.07
CA SER A 538 4.54 10.85 26.84
C SER A 538 4.33 10.64 25.35
N LEU A 539 4.00 9.42 24.96
CA LEU A 539 3.43 9.15 23.65
C LEU A 539 1.96 9.60 23.71
N VAL A 540 1.64 10.73 23.07
CA VAL A 540 0.34 11.40 23.25
C VAL A 540 -0.63 11.16 22.09
N GLY A 541 -0.14 10.62 20.99
CA GLY A 541 -0.92 10.28 19.80
C GLY A 541 -0.01 9.84 18.68
N GLY A 542 -0.60 9.43 17.57
CA GLY A 542 0.11 9.02 16.38
C GLY A 542 -0.87 8.73 15.27
N GLU A 543 -0.38 8.69 14.04
CA GLU A 543 -1.15 8.27 12.88
C GLU A 543 -0.62 6.91 12.41
N THR A 544 -1.51 5.93 12.28
CA THR A 544 -1.20 4.64 11.66
C THR A 544 -2.01 4.56 10.37
N ALA A 545 -1.35 4.70 9.22
CA ALA A 545 -2.01 4.75 7.92
C ALA A 545 -1.60 3.57 7.03
N GLU A 546 -2.58 2.96 6.38
CA GLU A 546 -2.33 2.08 5.23
C GLU A 546 -2.41 2.90 3.94
N MET A 547 -1.38 2.84 3.11
CA MET A 547 -1.29 3.59 1.85
C MET A 547 -0.98 2.65 0.66
N PRO A 548 -1.91 1.72 0.35
CA PRO A 548 -1.78 0.81 -0.79
C PRO A 548 -1.65 1.61 -2.10
N GLY A 549 -0.63 1.27 -2.89
CA GLY A 549 -0.31 1.94 -4.16
C GLY A 549 0.76 3.02 -4.08
N VAL A 550 1.03 3.58 -2.89
CA VAL A 550 2.24 4.39 -2.63
C VAL A 550 3.38 3.48 -2.17
N TYR A 551 3.08 2.58 -1.23
CA TYR A 551 4.00 1.55 -0.75
C TYR A 551 3.59 0.18 -1.29
N SER A 552 4.57 -0.70 -1.51
CA SER A 552 4.25 -2.12 -1.75
C SER A 552 3.62 -2.75 -0.50
N PRO A 553 2.88 -3.86 -0.61
CA PRO A 553 2.22 -4.50 0.54
C PRO A 553 3.18 -4.84 1.71
N THR A 554 4.46 -5.05 1.41
CA THR A 554 5.48 -5.38 2.42
C THR A 554 6.19 -4.15 2.99
N GLN A 555 6.17 -3.03 2.27
CA GLN A 555 6.88 -1.80 2.63
C GLN A 555 6.13 -1.01 3.69
N TRP A 556 6.90 -0.31 4.50
CA TRP A 556 6.43 0.57 5.57
C TRP A 556 7.45 1.66 5.82
N ASP A 557 7.05 2.69 6.55
CA ASP A 557 7.89 3.82 6.97
C ASP A 557 7.50 4.29 8.37
N LEU A 558 8.45 4.91 9.07
CA LEU A 558 8.28 5.40 10.43
C LEU A 558 8.97 6.75 10.60
N ALA A 559 8.17 7.75 10.98
CA ALA A 559 8.63 9.06 11.42
C ALA A 559 8.07 9.40 12.80
N GLY A 560 8.71 10.34 13.48
CA GLY A 560 8.32 10.80 14.80
C GLY A 560 8.46 12.30 14.93
N CYS A 561 7.64 12.89 15.79
CA CYS A 561 7.67 14.30 16.14
C CYS A 561 7.70 14.43 17.65
N VAL A 562 8.68 15.14 18.18
CA VAL A 562 8.81 15.45 19.60
C VAL A 562 8.45 16.91 19.86
N VAL A 563 7.70 17.14 20.93
CA VAL A 563 7.45 18.45 21.51
C VAL A 563 8.17 18.51 22.85
N ALA A 564 9.14 19.39 22.93
CA ALA A 564 9.92 19.67 24.13
C ALA A 564 9.65 21.10 24.62
N VAL A 565 9.88 21.30 25.91
CA VAL A 565 9.64 22.56 26.61
C VAL A 565 10.92 23.01 27.28
N ARG A 566 11.21 24.31 27.19
CA ARG A 566 12.28 24.95 27.94
C ARG A 566 11.74 26.14 28.73
N GLU A 567 12.29 26.32 29.91
CA GLU A 567 12.00 27.49 30.72
C GLU A 567 12.85 28.68 30.27
N SER A 568 12.32 29.90 30.46
CA SER A 568 13.02 31.13 30.06
C SER A 568 14.30 31.41 30.87
N ASN A 569 14.47 30.78 32.02
CA ASN A 569 15.65 30.85 32.89
C ASN A 569 16.77 29.88 32.48
N TRP A 570 16.52 28.92 31.57
CA TRP A 570 17.51 27.96 31.12
C TRP A 570 18.38 28.54 30.00
N PRO A 571 19.66 28.10 29.90
CA PRO A 571 20.57 28.58 28.86
C PRO A 571 20.06 28.21 27.46
N LEU A 572 20.13 29.16 26.52
CA LEU A 572 19.86 28.90 25.11
C LEU A 572 21.15 28.47 24.43
N LEU A 573 21.13 27.29 23.83
CA LEU A 573 22.27 26.72 23.13
C LEU A 573 22.11 26.85 21.60
N PRO A 574 23.21 27.06 20.86
CA PRO A 574 24.55 27.31 21.36
C PRO A 574 24.71 28.72 21.97
N ASP A 575 25.38 28.82 23.12
CA ASP A 575 25.79 30.10 23.68
C ASP A 575 27.16 30.49 23.12
N SER A 576 27.17 30.91 21.85
CA SER A 576 28.40 31.27 21.13
C SER A 576 29.18 32.41 21.80
N LYS A 577 28.57 33.19 22.70
CA LYS A 577 29.23 34.30 23.39
C LYS A 577 30.12 33.83 24.55
N SER A 578 29.76 32.73 25.21
CA SER A 578 30.53 32.17 26.33
C SER A 578 31.57 31.13 25.89
N MET A 579 31.53 30.72 24.62
CA MET A 579 32.53 29.82 24.02
C MET A 579 33.84 30.56 23.75
N HIS A 580 34.94 30.05 24.30
CA HIS A 580 36.27 30.62 24.14
C HIS A 580 37.33 29.54 23.93
N LYS A 581 38.47 29.93 23.34
CA LYS A 581 39.63 29.04 23.16
C LYS A 581 40.10 28.52 24.53
N GLY A 582 40.10 27.20 24.71
CA GLY A 582 40.38 26.52 25.98
C GLY A 582 39.20 25.73 26.56
N ASP A 583 38.00 25.92 26.02
CA ASP A 583 36.84 25.09 26.33
C ASP A 583 37.02 23.66 25.79
N VAL A 584 36.49 22.68 26.54
CA VAL A 584 36.66 21.26 26.24
C VAL A 584 35.48 20.74 25.40
N LEU A 585 35.80 20.05 24.31
CA LEU A 585 34.82 19.30 23.54
C LEU A 585 34.75 17.84 24.03
N ILE A 586 33.54 17.40 24.37
CA ILE A 586 33.30 16.04 24.87
C ILE A 586 32.47 15.29 23.83
N GLY A 587 33.04 14.20 23.30
CA GLY A 587 32.31 13.26 22.46
C GLY A 587 31.55 12.25 23.31
N LEU A 588 30.21 12.26 23.23
CA LEU A 588 29.40 11.19 23.83
C LEU A 588 29.38 9.97 22.90
N ARG A 589 29.62 8.79 23.48
CA ARG A 589 29.73 7.55 22.72
C ARG A 589 28.37 7.10 22.18
N SER A 590 28.27 6.94 20.86
CA SER A 590 27.13 6.27 20.22
C SER A 590 27.16 4.76 20.45
N SER A 591 25.98 4.15 20.46
CA SER A 591 25.80 2.69 20.52
C SER A 591 26.19 2.00 19.21
N GLY A 592 26.01 2.68 18.07
CA GLY A 592 26.33 2.19 16.73
C GLY A 592 26.14 3.27 15.68
N LEU A 593 25.68 2.87 14.50
CA LEU A 593 25.24 3.79 13.45
C LEU A 593 23.91 4.41 13.86
N HIS A 594 23.81 5.74 13.80
CA HIS A 594 22.51 6.41 13.85
C HIS A 594 21.73 6.11 12.56
N SER A 595 20.41 6.27 12.59
CA SER A 595 19.47 5.86 11.52
C SER A 595 19.78 6.38 10.11
N ASN A 596 20.58 7.45 9.99
CA ASN A 596 21.02 8.01 8.73
C ASN A 596 22.15 7.19 8.06
N GLY A 597 22.14 7.15 6.72
CA GLY A 597 23.19 6.50 5.92
C GLY A 597 23.02 5.00 5.65
N PHE A 598 21.94 4.38 6.14
CA PHE A 598 21.68 2.96 5.95
C PHE A 598 21.49 2.54 4.48
N SER A 599 21.12 3.45 3.58
CA SER A 599 21.06 3.16 2.14
C SER A 599 22.45 2.88 1.56
N LEU A 600 23.48 3.58 2.07
CA LEU A 600 24.87 3.33 1.70
C LEU A 600 25.37 2.01 2.31
N VAL A 601 25.01 1.72 3.56
CA VAL A 601 25.30 0.42 4.20
C VAL A 601 24.76 -0.73 3.36
N ARG A 602 23.47 -0.68 2.97
CA ARG A 602 22.84 -1.70 2.13
C ARG A 602 23.59 -1.90 0.82
N LYS A 603 24.03 -0.81 0.17
CA LYS A 603 24.79 -0.89 -1.08
C LYS A 603 26.17 -1.54 -0.88
N ILE A 604 26.86 -1.26 0.21
CA ILE A 604 28.16 -1.88 0.53
C ILE A 604 27.98 -3.40 0.75
N PHE A 605 26.94 -3.82 1.47
CA PHE A 605 26.64 -5.23 1.68
C PHE A 605 26.27 -5.95 0.37
N GLU A 606 25.45 -5.32 -0.48
CA GLU A 606 25.08 -5.85 -1.80
C GLU A 606 26.31 -6.03 -2.71
N LEU A 607 27.19 -5.04 -2.77
CA LEU A 607 28.40 -5.08 -3.61
C LEU A 607 29.41 -6.15 -3.18
N ASN A 608 29.48 -6.43 -1.87
CA ASN A 608 30.40 -7.42 -1.31
C ASN A 608 29.75 -8.79 -1.10
N ASN A 609 28.48 -8.95 -1.48
CA ASN A 609 27.70 -10.18 -1.34
C ASN A 609 27.73 -10.77 0.10
N VAL A 610 27.67 -9.89 1.10
CA VAL A 610 27.68 -10.25 2.54
C VAL A 610 26.25 -10.32 3.05
N SER A 611 25.92 -11.37 3.81
CA SER A 611 24.61 -11.53 4.42
C SER A 611 24.56 -10.82 5.78
N TYR A 612 23.41 -10.22 6.12
CA TYR A 612 23.20 -9.64 7.45
C TYR A 612 23.23 -10.70 8.57
N LYS A 613 23.03 -11.98 8.23
CA LYS A 613 23.10 -13.11 9.17
C LYS A 613 24.53 -13.62 9.39
N ASP A 614 25.52 -13.10 8.66
CA ASP A 614 26.91 -13.48 8.84
C ASP A 614 27.47 -12.91 10.15
N ARG A 615 28.42 -13.62 10.76
CA ARG A 615 29.09 -13.19 12.01
C ARG A 615 30.06 -12.05 11.72
N THR A 616 30.16 -11.10 12.66
CA THR A 616 31.10 -10.01 12.49
C THR A 616 32.55 -10.47 12.69
N PRO A 617 33.52 -9.97 11.90
CA PRO A 617 34.93 -10.34 12.03
C PRO A 617 35.57 -9.97 13.38
N TRP A 618 35.02 -8.99 14.10
CA TRP A 618 35.56 -8.48 15.37
C TRP A 618 34.80 -8.99 16.60
N ASP A 619 33.56 -9.46 16.44
CA ASP A 619 32.75 -10.07 17.50
C ASP A 619 32.02 -11.31 16.95
N PRO A 620 32.58 -12.51 17.15
CA PRO A 620 32.01 -13.75 16.61
C PRO A 620 30.64 -14.11 17.20
N GLU A 621 30.27 -13.55 18.36
CA GLU A 621 29.01 -13.81 19.03
C GLU A 621 27.84 -13.05 18.41
N LYS A 622 28.13 -12.01 17.60
CA LYS A 622 27.12 -11.14 16.99
C LYS A 622 27.13 -11.22 15.47
N THR A 623 25.94 -11.12 14.89
CA THR A 623 25.74 -10.98 13.44
C THR A 623 25.84 -9.52 13.01
N PHE A 624 26.08 -9.28 11.73
CA PHE A 624 26.03 -7.93 11.17
C PHE A 624 24.66 -7.27 11.38
N GLY A 625 23.57 -8.03 11.26
CA GLY A 625 22.20 -7.57 11.50
C GLY A 625 22.00 -7.07 12.94
N GLU A 626 22.41 -7.84 13.94
CA GLU A 626 22.30 -7.45 15.37
C GLU A 626 23.11 -6.19 15.69
N VAL A 627 24.30 -6.04 15.10
CA VAL A 627 25.14 -4.84 15.30
C VAL A 627 24.52 -3.62 14.60
N LEU A 628 23.97 -3.79 13.40
CA LEU A 628 23.33 -2.70 12.65
C LEU A 628 21.98 -2.29 13.26
N LEU A 629 21.24 -3.21 13.86
CA LEU A 629 19.97 -2.98 14.54
C LEU A 629 20.12 -2.54 16.00
N THR A 630 21.36 -2.33 16.47
CA THR A 630 21.60 -1.78 17.80
C THR A 630 20.86 -0.44 17.94
N PRO A 631 20.03 -0.25 18.99
CA PRO A 631 19.21 0.95 19.17
C PRO A 631 20.04 2.23 19.32
N THR A 632 19.54 3.35 18.80
CA THR A 632 20.15 4.68 19.04
C THR A 632 20.11 5.04 20.52
N ARG A 633 21.26 5.50 21.05
CA ARG A 633 21.40 5.87 22.47
C ARG A 633 20.61 7.14 22.79
N LEU A 634 19.85 7.11 23.87
CA LEU A 634 19.14 8.27 24.41
C LEU A 634 20.03 9.00 25.41
N TYR A 635 20.18 10.32 25.27
CA TYR A 635 21.04 11.13 26.14
C TYR A 635 20.27 12.01 27.14
N VAL A 636 18.93 11.91 27.20
CA VAL A 636 18.09 12.78 28.05
C VAL A 636 18.50 12.74 29.51
N ARG A 637 18.49 11.56 30.12
CA ARG A 637 18.76 11.43 31.57
C ARG A 637 20.19 11.85 31.95
N SER A 638 21.16 11.63 31.07
CA SER A 638 22.57 11.95 31.33
C SER A 638 22.92 13.41 31.06
N LEU A 639 22.35 14.03 30.03
CA LEU A 639 22.74 15.36 29.57
C LEU A 639 21.82 16.47 30.10
N LEU A 640 20.52 16.21 30.25
CA LEU A 640 19.54 17.23 30.61
C LEU A 640 19.82 17.94 31.95
N PRO A 641 20.25 17.26 33.04
CA PRO A 641 20.62 17.95 34.28
C PRO A 641 21.80 18.92 34.09
N LEU A 642 22.82 18.51 33.34
CA LEU A 642 24.02 19.32 33.05
C LEU A 642 23.70 20.54 32.18
N LEU A 643 22.76 20.39 31.24
CA LEU A 643 22.27 21.49 30.42
C LEU A 643 21.54 22.53 31.27
N LYS A 644 20.66 22.08 32.20
CA LYS A 644 19.90 22.98 33.10
C LYS A 644 20.79 23.76 34.07
N GLU A 645 21.88 23.16 34.53
CA GLU A 645 22.86 23.79 35.42
C GLU A 645 23.80 24.77 34.69
N GLY A 646 23.79 24.79 33.35
CA GLY A 646 24.60 25.72 32.55
C GLY A 646 26.07 25.31 32.38
N PHE A 647 26.41 24.05 32.65
CA PHE A 647 27.77 23.53 32.45
C PHE A 647 28.12 23.32 30.97
N VAL A 648 27.11 23.21 30.10
CA VAL A 648 27.26 22.96 28.68
C VAL A 648 27.00 24.25 27.90
N LYS A 649 27.98 24.69 27.11
CA LYS A 649 27.91 25.92 26.31
C LYS A 649 27.32 25.69 24.91
N GLY A 650 27.34 24.45 24.43
CA GLY A 650 26.76 24.04 23.16
C GLY A 650 26.65 22.53 23.05
N CYS A 651 25.74 22.08 22.19
CA CYS A 651 25.53 20.66 21.92
C CYS A 651 25.21 20.46 20.44
N ALA A 652 25.70 19.37 19.86
CA ALA A 652 25.39 18.97 18.49
C ALA A 652 25.11 17.47 18.45
N HIS A 653 23.91 17.10 18.03
CA HIS A 653 23.57 15.72 17.73
C HIS A 653 24.11 15.36 16.34
N ILE A 654 25.01 14.37 16.29
CA ILE A 654 25.69 13.99 15.05
C ILE A 654 24.87 12.96 14.29
N THR A 655 24.18 13.38 13.24
CA THR A 655 23.28 12.55 12.42
C THR A 655 23.65 12.64 10.94
N GLY A 656 22.70 12.90 10.03
CA GLY A 656 22.98 13.15 8.62
C GLY A 656 23.80 14.43 8.44
N GLY A 657 24.76 14.43 7.51
CA GLY A 657 25.76 15.49 7.39
C GLY A 657 26.98 15.30 8.32
N GLY A 658 26.91 14.33 9.22
CA GLY A 658 28.00 13.87 10.08
C GLY A 658 28.64 14.98 10.92
N ILE A 659 29.92 14.83 11.28
CA ILE A 659 30.59 15.79 12.19
C ILE A 659 30.77 17.16 11.51
N GLU A 660 31.07 17.17 10.21
CA GLU A 660 31.34 18.41 9.46
C GLU A 660 30.13 19.36 9.42
N GLU A 661 28.93 18.85 9.15
CA GLU A 661 27.74 19.70 8.99
C GLU A 661 26.97 19.93 10.31
N ASN A 662 27.09 19.03 11.29
CA ASN A 662 26.41 19.17 12.57
C ASN A 662 27.24 19.95 13.60
N ALA A 663 28.58 19.79 13.62
CA ALA A 663 29.42 20.53 14.56
C ALA A 663 29.43 22.04 14.29
N ILE A 664 29.29 22.47 13.04
CA ILE A 664 29.20 23.91 12.67
C ILE A 664 27.91 24.58 13.16
N ARG A 665 26.88 23.80 13.54
CA ARG A 665 25.67 24.33 14.17
C ARG A 665 25.93 24.82 15.59
N MET A 666 27.03 24.37 16.19
CA MET A 666 27.49 24.74 17.53
C MET A 666 28.74 25.64 17.49
N LEU A 667 29.69 25.33 16.62
CA LEU A 667 31.03 25.92 16.59
C LEU A 667 31.21 26.89 15.43
N ASP A 668 31.96 27.98 15.66
CA ASP A 668 32.41 28.85 14.58
C ASP A 668 33.43 28.08 13.71
N PRO A 669 33.14 27.87 12.40
CA PRO A 669 34.00 27.13 11.49
C PRO A 669 35.37 27.79 11.25
N THR A 670 35.53 29.05 11.62
CA THR A 670 36.79 29.80 11.45
C THR A 670 37.73 29.72 12.66
N ALA A 671 37.27 29.22 13.81
CA ALA A 671 37.99 29.34 15.09
C ALA A 671 38.17 28.03 15.88
N SER A 672 37.61 26.90 15.43
CA SER A 672 37.53 25.66 16.23
C SER A 672 38.23 24.48 15.55
N LEU A 673 39.20 23.86 16.24
CA LEU A 673 39.86 22.63 15.80
C LEU A 673 39.39 21.45 16.65
N VAL A 674 38.77 20.45 16.02
CA VAL A 674 38.28 19.23 16.67
C VAL A 674 39.25 18.09 16.37
N ASP A 675 39.96 17.59 17.39
CA ASP A 675 40.78 16.37 17.27
C ASP A 675 39.93 15.13 17.56
N ALA A 676 39.23 14.67 16.53
CA ALA A 676 38.40 13.47 16.61
C ALA A 676 39.24 12.17 16.64
N ALA A 677 40.54 12.21 16.35
CA ALA A 677 41.39 11.00 16.34
C ALA A 677 41.58 10.40 17.75
N SER A 678 41.35 11.19 18.80
CA SER A 678 41.39 10.74 20.20
C SER A 678 40.18 9.89 20.61
N TRP A 679 39.10 9.91 19.82
CA TRP A 679 37.87 9.21 20.14
C TRP A 679 37.94 7.74 19.69
N LYS A 680 37.27 6.84 20.42
CA LYS A 680 37.16 5.42 20.04
C LYS A 680 35.84 5.16 19.32
N LYS A 681 35.93 4.72 18.05
CA LYS A 681 34.77 4.39 17.22
C LYS A 681 34.44 2.90 17.28
N PRO A 682 33.15 2.53 17.13
CA PRO A 682 32.75 1.13 16.92
C PRO A 682 33.40 0.50 15.68
N ALA A 683 33.79 -0.78 15.77
CA ALA A 683 34.50 -1.51 14.73
C ALA A 683 33.73 -1.66 13.40
N ILE A 684 32.39 -1.58 13.44
CA ILE A 684 31.53 -1.60 12.25
C ILE A 684 31.88 -0.49 11.26
N PHE A 685 32.29 0.68 11.75
CA PHE A 685 32.62 1.78 10.85
C PHE A 685 33.92 1.55 10.08
N ASP A 686 34.92 0.93 10.72
CA ASP A 686 36.18 0.60 10.07
C ASP A 686 35.99 -0.51 9.04
N TRP A 687 35.09 -1.45 9.32
CA TRP A 687 34.71 -2.47 8.35
C TRP A 687 33.98 -1.87 7.14
N LEU A 688 33.02 -0.96 7.35
CA LEU A 688 32.32 -0.27 6.26
C LEU A 688 33.29 0.56 5.40
N ALA A 689 34.26 1.23 6.02
CA ALA A 689 35.29 1.97 5.33
C ALA A 689 36.26 1.07 4.55
N ALA A 690 36.56 -0.13 5.05
CA ALA A 690 37.47 -1.08 4.39
C ALA A 690 36.82 -1.85 3.23
N MET A 691 35.52 -2.17 3.34
CA MET A 691 34.81 -3.00 2.37
C MET A 691 34.09 -2.18 1.28
N GLY A 692 33.77 -0.92 1.55
CA GLY A 692 33.09 -0.04 0.59
C GLY A 692 34.08 0.77 -0.27
N PRO A 693 33.76 1.07 -1.55
CA PRO A 693 34.49 2.07 -2.34
C PRO A 693 34.10 3.50 -1.89
N VAL A 694 34.18 3.78 -0.59
CA VAL A 694 33.68 5.00 0.04
C VAL A 694 34.85 5.82 0.56
N THR A 695 34.95 7.08 0.14
CA THR A 695 36.01 7.97 0.63
C THR A 695 35.82 8.31 2.10
N ALA A 696 36.90 8.63 2.81
CA ALA A 696 36.82 9.10 4.20
C ALA A 696 35.90 10.33 4.34
N SER A 697 35.88 11.25 3.37
CA SER A 697 34.98 12.40 3.37
C SER A 697 33.50 11.97 3.28
N THR A 698 33.18 10.98 2.45
CA THR A 698 31.83 10.44 2.37
C THR A 698 31.41 9.75 3.68
N MET A 699 32.32 9.01 4.33
CA MET A 699 32.05 8.41 5.64
C MET A 699 31.78 9.49 6.71
N MET A 700 32.58 10.55 6.75
CA MET A 700 32.46 11.65 7.71
C MET A 700 31.21 12.52 7.53
N ARG A 701 30.66 12.59 6.31
CA ARG A 701 29.40 13.31 6.03
C ARG A 701 28.16 12.45 6.17
N THR A 702 28.28 11.14 5.97
CA THR A 702 27.11 10.24 5.94
C THR A 702 26.82 9.66 7.32
N PHE A 703 27.85 9.39 8.11
CA PHE A 703 27.74 8.71 9.39
C PHE A 703 28.29 9.56 10.53
N ASN A 704 28.00 9.15 11.76
CA ASN A 704 28.67 9.58 12.99
C ASN A 704 30.11 9.02 13.10
N TRP A 705 30.88 9.11 12.02
CA TRP A 705 32.23 8.55 11.86
C TRP A 705 33.32 9.62 11.77
N TYR A 706 34.53 9.25 12.20
CA TYR A 706 35.76 10.04 12.02
C TYR A 706 36.96 9.10 11.70
N GLY A 707 37.88 9.59 10.88
CA GLY A 707 39.09 8.87 10.47
C GLY A 707 40.27 9.00 11.44
N GLU A 708 41.35 8.24 11.21
CA GLU A 708 42.62 8.33 11.97
C GLU A 708 43.31 9.71 11.86
N HIS A 709 42.92 10.49 10.85
CA HIS A 709 43.37 11.87 10.61
C HIS A 709 42.20 12.84 10.63
N GLY A 710 41.25 12.68 11.56
CA GLY A 710 40.12 13.60 11.75
C GLY A 710 40.56 14.97 12.26
N GLN A 711 41.35 15.70 11.46
CA GLN A 711 41.70 17.10 11.65
C GLN A 711 40.91 17.95 10.66
N ILE A 712 40.01 18.78 11.18
CA ILE A 712 39.48 19.93 10.44
C ILE A 712 40.57 21.02 10.50
N ARG A 713 41.44 21.03 9.46
CA ARG A 713 42.60 21.91 9.11
C ARG A 713 43.51 22.52 10.21
N GLU A 714 44.81 22.23 10.05
CA GLU A 714 46.01 22.56 10.85
C GLU A 714 46.36 24.05 11.05
N GLN A 715 46.90 24.40 12.24
CA GLN A 715 48.34 24.74 12.38
C GLN A 715 48.83 24.66 13.85
N GLU A 716 49.94 23.93 14.02
CA GLU A 716 50.89 23.86 15.14
C GLU A 716 50.42 23.69 16.60
N SER A 717 50.80 22.51 17.13
CA SER A 717 51.42 22.29 18.44
C SER A 717 50.61 22.61 19.72
N TYR A 718 50.30 21.59 20.52
CA TYR A 718 51.07 21.28 21.73
C TYR A 718 50.53 20.04 22.45
N ARG A 719 51.45 19.35 23.13
CA ARG A 719 51.22 18.23 24.07
C ARG A 719 50.69 18.72 25.41
N GLU A 720 50.18 17.74 26.18
CA GLU A 720 49.80 17.78 27.61
C GLU A 720 48.48 18.52 27.85
N THR A 721 47.44 17.86 28.35
CA THR A 721 47.35 17.55 29.79
C THR A 721 46.26 16.50 30.03
N GLN A 722 46.65 15.22 30.18
CA GLN A 722 45.83 14.20 30.82
C GLN A 722 45.90 14.41 32.34
N LYS A 723 44.92 15.08 32.96
CA LYS A 723 44.83 15.04 34.44
C LYS A 723 43.52 15.39 35.15
N SER A 724 42.37 15.55 34.48
CA SER A 724 41.17 16.05 35.19
C SER A 724 39.84 15.41 34.79
N PHE A 725 39.78 14.06 34.73
CA PHE A 725 38.54 13.32 34.45
C PHE A 725 38.35 12.11 35.39
N GLU A 726 38.53 12.30 36.70
CA GLU A 726 38.33 11.25 37.71
C GLU A 726 37.00 11.35 38.49
N GLU A 727 36.12 12.32 38.22
CA GLU A 727 34.94 12.57 39.07
C GLU A 727 33.60 12.01 38.53
N PHE A 728 33.53 10.70 38.26
CA PHE A 728 32.24 10.01 38.05
C PHE A 728 32.16 8.66 38.80
N ASN A 729 32.69 8.62 40.02
CA ASN A 729 32.51 7.50 40.96
C ASN A 729 31.88 8.01 42.27
N THR A 730 30.60 8.38 42.22
CA THR A 730 29.92 8.83 43.44
C THR A 730 29.60 7.61 44.29
N LEU A 731 30.26 7.49 45.45
CA LEU A 731 29.91 6.50 46.47
C LEU A 731 28.53 6.85 47.05
N LEU A 732 27.49 6.09 46.68
CA LEU A 732 26.11 6.38 47.06
C LEU A 732 25.82 6.09 48.54
N SER A 733 26.31 4.97 49.07
CA SER A 733 26.11 4.62 50.48
C SER A 733 27.16 3.63 50.99
N LEU A 734 27.49 3.71 52.28
CA LEU A 734 28.32 2.75 52.99
C LEU A 734 27.48 1.95 53.98
N ILE A 735 27.43 0.62 53.81
CA ILE A 735 26.72 -0.30 54.70
C ILE A 735 27.71 -1.03 55.60
N SER A 736 27.49 -1.03 56.91
CA SER A 736 28.28 -1.78 57.89
C SER A 736 27.42 -2.75 58.68
N ASN A 737 27.98 -3.91 59.04
CA ASN A 737 27.36 -4.85 59.98
C ASN A 737 27.65 -4.52 61.46
N LYS A 738 28.49 -3.52 61.73
CA LYS A 738 28.90 -3.09 63.07
C LYS A 738 28.74 -1.58 63.21
N GLU A 739 28.19 -1.15 64.34
CA GLU A 739 28.15 0.26 64.73
C GLU A 739 29.55 0.76 65.14
N GLY A 740 29.78 2.07 65.00
CA GLY A 740 31.00 2.72 65.53
C GLY A 740 32.31 2.38 64.82
N VAL A 741 32.27 1.84 63.60
CA VAL A 741 33.49 1.61 62.82
C VAL A 741 33.96 2.92 62.17
N LYS A 742 35.28 3.15 62.18
CA LYS A 742 35.92 4.36 61.62
C LYS A 742 35.53 4.66 60.17
N GLY A 743 35.20 3.63 59.38
CA GLY A 743 34.69 3.81 58.01
C GLY A 743 33.38 4.59 57.93
N LEU A 744 32.46 4.40 58.89
CA LEU A 744 31.20 5.15 58.94
C LEU A 744 31.41 6.61 59.32
N GLU A 745 32.37 6.90 60.20
CA GLU A 745 32.72 8.28 60.59
C GLU A 745 33.28 9.05 59.39
N ILE A 746 34.17 8.43 58.63
CA ILE A 746 34.76 9.02 57.42
C ILE A 746 33.69 9.26 56.35
N ALA A 747 32.81 8.27 56.10
CA ALA A 747 31.73 8.40 55.12
C ALA A 747 30.76 9.54 55.45
N ASN A 748 30.34 9.65 56.72
CA ASN A 748 29.47 10.76 57.17
C ASN A 748 30.15 12.12 57.03
N ALA A 749 31.46 12.22 57.34
CA ALA A 749 32.21 13.47 57.16
C ALA A 749 32.34 13.90 55.69
N MET A 750 32.24 12.94 54.76
CA MET A 750 32.28 13.18 53.31
C MET A 750 30.88 13.33 52.68
N GLY A 751 29.80 13.36 53.49
CA GLY A 751 28.42 13.49 53.00
C GLY A 751 27.86 12.22 52.34
N VAL A 752 28.50 11.07 52.53
CA VAL A 752 28.03 9.77 52.02
C VAL A 752 27.06 9.16 53.02
N GLU A 753 25.90 8.70 52.54
CA GLU A 753 24.88 8.09 53.38
C GLU A 753 25.38 6.79 54.03
N THR A 754 25.30 6.66 55.35
CA THR A 754 25.71 5.46 56.08
C THR A 754 24.54 4.68 56.66
N ILE A 755 24.58 3.35 56.55
CA ILE A 755 23.55 2.45 57.09
C ILE A 755 24.22 1.35 57.91
N VAL A 756 23.61 1.02 59.06
CA VAL A 756 24.05 -0.13 59.85
C VAL A 756 22.99 -1.23 59.81
N ILE A 757 23.39 -2.41 59.32
CA ILE A 757 22.53 -3.60 59.25
C ILE A 757 23.26 -4.75 59.96
N PRO A 758 22.96 -5.00 61.25
CA PRO A 758 23.60 -6.08 62.01
C PRO A 758 23.34 -7.46 61.41
N HIS A 759 24.28 -8.38 61.60
CA HIS A 759 24.09 -9.77 61.17
C HIS A 759 22.96 -10.44 61.96
N THR A 760 21.98 -10.97 61.22
CA THR A 760 20.93 -11.84 61.72
C THR A 760 21.39 -13.29 61.85
N GLN A 761 20.74 -14.07 62.72
CA GLN A 761 21.01 -15.52 62.88
C GLN A 761 20.74 -16.29 61.57
N VAL A 762 19.67 -15.95 60.86
CA VAL A 762 19.37 -16.46 59.52
C VAL A 762 19.99 -15.54 58.48
N ARG A 763 20.85 -16.07 57.60
CA ARG A 763 21.62 -15.30 56.61
C ARG A 763 20.71 -14.61 55.60
N GLU A 764 19.73 -15.36 55.09
CA GLU A 764 18.81 -14.93 54.04
C GLU A 764 17.99 -13.69 54.48
N GLU A 765 17.61 -13.63 55.76
CA GLU A 765 16.90 -12.47 56.32
C GLU A 765 17.77 -11.20 56.34
N GLY A 766 19.06 -11.34 56.67
CA GLY A 766 20.00 -10.23 56.71
C GLY A 766 20.32 -9.71 55.31
N ASP A 767 20.55 -10.61 54.37
CA ASP A 767 20.85 -10.28 52.98
C ASP A 767 19.65 -9.64 52.25
N SER A 768 18.43 -10.04 52.62
CA SER A 768 17.20 -9.42 52.11
C SER A 768 17.08 -7.95 52.52
N LYS A 769 17.38 -7.62 53.78
CA LYS A 769 17.42 -6.23 54.28
C LYS A 769 18.48 -5.39 53.56
N ILE A 770 19.65 -5.98 53.29
CA ILE A 770 20.70 -5.33 52.50
C ILE A 770 20.20 -5.09 51.07
N THR A 771 19.56 -6.08 50.44
CA THR A 771 19.01 -5.94 49.08
C THR A 771 17.95 -4.84 48.98
N GLU A 772 17.05 -4.74 49.97
CA GLU A 772 16.05 -3.67 50.02
C GLU A 772 16.70 -2.30 50.11
N ALA A 773 17.70 -2.13 50.99
CA ALA A 773 18.44 -0.88 51.13
C ALA A 773 19.20 -0.49 49.84
N LEU A 774 19.79 -1.47 49.15
CA LEU A 774 20.52 -1.24 47.90
C LEU A 774 19.58 -0.91 46.72
N ARG A 775 18.42 -1.59 46.62
CA ARG A 775 17.40 -1.31 45.59
C ARG A 775 16.79 0.07 45.75
N ALA A 776 16.46 0.48 46.98
CA ALA A 776 15.92 1.81 47.25
C ALA A 776 16.84 2.95 46.78
N ARG A 777 18.14 2.67 46.62
CA ARG A 777 19.18 3.63 46.23
C ARG A 777 19.69 3.43 44.81
N ASN A 778 19.06 2.54 44.04
CA ASN A 778 19.45 2.22 42.66
C ASN A 778 20.95 1.90 42.52
N VAL A 779 21.51 1.13 43.46
CA VAL A 779 22.94 0.77 43.42
C VAL A 779 23.22 -0.15 42.24
N GLN A 780 24.25 0.16 41.46
CA GLN A 780 24.66 -0.61 40.27
C GLN A 780 25.83 -1.56 40.53
N LEU A 781 26.68 -1.27 41.52
CA LEU A 781 27.87 -2.05 41.88
C LEU A 781 28.02 -2.16 43.41
N ILE A 782 28.24 -3.38 43.90
CA ILE A 782 28.48 -3.70 45.31
C ILE A 782 29.95 -4.05 45.47
N CYS A 783 30.63 -3.35 46.38
CA CYS A 783 32.06 -3.53 46.64
C CYS A 783 32.26 -4.02 48.08
N LEU A 784 32.69 -5.28 48.24
CA LEU A 784 32.95 -5.89 49.54
C LEU A 784 34.40 -5.67 49.96
N ALA A 785 34.59 -4.97 51.08
CA ALA A 785 35.90 -4.80 51.71
C ALA A 785 35.80 -5.24 53.17
N GLY A 786 36.46 -6.35 53.53
CA GLY A 786 36.46 -6.87 54.91
C GLY A 786 35.10 -7.39 55.40
N TYR A 787 34.20 -7.80 54.48
CA TYR A 787 32.90 -8.36 54.82
C TYR A 787 33.01 -9.88 55.08
N MET A 788 33.27 -10.25 56.34
CA MET A 788 33.61 -11.62 56.75
C MET A 788 32.40 -12.57 56.89
N ARG A 789 31.47 -12.55 55.92
CA ARG A 789 30.30 -13.46 55.88
C ARG A 789 30.03 -13.91 54.45
N VAL A 790 29.78 -15.20 54.26
CA VAL A 790 29.33 -15.76 52.97
C VAL A 790 27.91 -15.29 52.69
N LEU A 791 27.69 -14.67 51.52
CA LEU A 791 26.39 -14.21 51.06
C LEU A 791 25.48 -15.39 50.68
N SER A 792 24.17 -15.21 50.77
CA SER A 792 23.16 -16.19 50.37
C SER A 792 23.10 -16.34 48.85
N ALA A 793 22.64 -17.51 48.39
CA ALA A 793 22.48 -17.78 46.97
C ALA A 793 21.53 -16.78 46.32
N ASP A 794 20.43 -16.45 46.98
CA ASP A 794 19.44 -15.46 46.52
C ASP A 794 20.06 -14.07 46.34
N PHE A 795 20.95 -13.65 47.24
CA PHE A 795 21.65 -12.37 47.12
C PHE A 795 22.60 -12.36 45.93
N ILE A 796 23.40 -13.42 45.78
CA ILE A 796 24.36 -13.57 44.67
C ILE A 796 23.64 -13.63 43.32
N GLN A 797 22.49 -14.33 43.26
CA GLN A 797 21.68 -14.40 42.06
C GLN A 797 21.05 -13.04 41.72
N THR A 798 20.54 -12.32 42.74
CA THR A 798 19.93 -11.00 42.57
C THR A 798 20.93 -9.98 42.04
N TRP A 799 22.17 -10.02 42.54
CA TRP A 799 23.23 -9.06 42.20
C TRP A 799 24.34 -9.69 41.34
N ARG A 800 24.00 -10.70 40.54
CA ARG A 800 24.96 -11.45 39.74
C ARG A 800 25.76 -10.52 38.83
N ASN A 801 27.08 -10.71 38.77
CA ASN A 801 28.04 -9.87 38.04
C ASN A 801 28.11 -8.39 38.51
N ARG A 802 27.51 -8.06 39.65
CA ARG A 802 27.52 -6.71 40.23
C ARG A 802 28.14 -6.67 41.63
N ILE A 803 28.74 -7.78 42.10
CA ILE A 803 29.44 -7.85 43.38
C ILE A 803 30.92 -8.13 43.13
N ILE A 804 31.80 -7.29 43.68
CA ILE A 804 33.24 -7.51 43.68
C ILE A 804 33.78 -7.59 45.10
N ASN A 805 34.81 -8.40 45.30
CA ASN A 805 35.48 -8.60 46.58
C ASN A 805 37.00 -8.51 46.41
N VAL A 806 37.70 -8.08 47.47
CA VAL A 806 39.15 -8.15 47.59
C VAL A 806 39.56 -9.29 48.53
N HIS A 807 40.47 -10.13 48.06
CA HIS A 807 40.98 -11.30 48.80
C HIS A 807 42.52 -11.20 48.96
N PRO A 808 43.08 -11.42 50.17
CA PRO A 808 44.51 -11.23 50.46
C PRO A 808 45.37 -12.43 50.05
N SER A 809 45.17 -12.94 48.83
CA SER A 809 46.10 -13.84 48.14
C SER A 809 45.96 -13.72 46.62
N ILE A 810 46.90 -14.31 45.88
CA ILE A 810 46.75 -14.50 44.42
C ILE A 810 45.87 -15.74 44.19
N LEU A 811 44.58 -15.54 43.93
CA LEU A 811 43.68 -16.62 43.57
C LEU A 811 44.11 -17.28 42.24
N PRO A 812 43.93 -18.60 42.09
CA PRO A 812 43.19 -19.51 42.98
C PRO A 812 43.99 -20.03 44.19
N SER A 813 45.22 -19.56 44.43
CA SER A 813 46.06 -20.02 45.54
C SER A 813 45.55 -19.50 46.89
N PHE A 814 45.49 -20.38 47.90
CA PHE A 814 45.09 -20.08 49.29
C PHE A 814 43.74 -19.35 49.41
N ARG A 815 42.63 -20.07 49.20
CA ARG A 815 41.26 -19.57 49.39
C ARG A 815 40.84 -19.56 50.86
N GLY A 816 39.84 -18.75 51.20
CA GLY A 816 39.23 -18.72 52.52
C GLY A 816 39.92 -17.80 53.53
N ALA A 817 39.38 -17.75 54.75
CA ALA A 817 39.65 -16.69 55.73
C ALA A 817 41.10 -16.62 56.28
N HIS A 818 41.97 -17.60 55.99
CA HIS A 818 43.32 -17.69 56.54
C HIS A 818 44.43 -17.67 55.48
N ALA A 819 44.14 -17.10 54.31
CA ALA A 819 45.00 -17.12 53.13
C ALA A 819 46.46 -16.69 53.38
N VAL A 820 46.68 -15.62 54.16
CA VAL A 820 48.04 -15.11 54.49
C VAL A 820 48.82 -16.11 55.34
N ARG A 821 48.17 -16.71 56.35
CA ARG A 821 48.77 -17.74 57.21
C ARG A 821 49.11 -18.99 56.41
N ASP A 822 48.22 -19.40 55.52
CA ASP A 822 48.40 -20.59 54.70
C ASP A 822 49.55 -20.41 53.69
N ALA A 823 49.71 -19.21 53.13
CA ALA A 823 50.83 -18.87 52.26
C ALA A 823 52.19 -18.95 52.98
N LEU A 824 52.28 -18.42 54.21
CA LEU A 824 53.49 -18.51 55.05
C LEU A 824 53.80 -19.96 55.44
N LYS A 825 52.77 -20.71 55.87
CA LYS A 825 52.93 -22.11 56.28
C LYS A 825 53.36 -23.01 55.11
N PHE A 826 52.90 -22.70 53.89
CA PHE A 826 53.31 -23.40 52.67
C PHE A 826 54.75 -23.05 52.26
N GLY A 827 55.31 -21.94 52.75
CA GLY A 827 56.62 -21.45 52.34
C GLY A 827 56.61 -20.76 50.97
N ALA A 828 55.47 -20.16 50.59
CA ALA A 828 55.38 -19.41 49.34
C ALA A 828 56.38 -18.23 49.36
N LYS A 829 57.00 -17.94 48.21
CA LYS A 829 57.90 -16.78 48.03
C LYS A 829 57.22 -15.57 47.40
N VAL A 830 56.02 -15.77 46.85
CA VAL A 830 55.19 -14.72 46.26
C VAL A 830 53.74 -14.98 46.67
N THR A 831 53.08 -13.93 47.14
CA THR A 831 51.63 -13.88 47.35
C THR A 831 51.12 -12.54 46.82
N GLY A 832 49.96 -12.05 47.26
CA GLY A 832 49.43 -10.78 46.79
C GLY A 832 48.00 -10.56 47.21
N CYS A 833 47.27 -9.78 46.44
CA CYS A 833 45.83 -9.65 46.54
C CYS A 833 45.14 -9.90 45.19
N THR A 834 43.89 -10.33 45.26
CA THR A 834 43.03 -10.53 44.09
C THR A 834 41.72 -9.79 44.27
N ILE A 835 41.33 -9.03 43.26
CA ILE A 835 39.98 -8.49 43.13
C ILE A 835 39.24 -9.37 42.15
N HIS A 836 38.10 -9.91 42.56
CA HIS A 836 37.31 -10.83 41.75
C HIS A 836 35.80 -10.60 41.92
N TYR A 837 35.02 -11.06 40.96
CA TYR A 837 33.58 -11.14 41.10
C TYR A 837 33.20 -12.19 42.13
N VAL A 838 32.14 -11.94 42.89
CA VAL A 838 31.61 -12.91 43.85
C VAL A 838 30.64 -13.85 43.13
N ASP A 839 30.85 -15.16 43.28
CA ASP A 839 29.93 -16.22 42.87
C ASP A 839 29.51 -17.07 44.10
N GLU A 840 28.70 -18.09 43.89
CA GLU A 840 28.19 -18.96 44.96
C GLU A 840 29.29 -19.77 45.67
N GLN A 841 30.48 -19.88 45.07
CA GLN A 841 31.62 -20.58 45.63
C GLN A 841 32.62 -19.59 46.23
N VAL A 842 33.14 -19.90 47.42
CA VAL A 842 34.06 -19.01 48.13
C VAL A 842 35.35 -18.82 47.32
N ASP A 843 35.68 -17.57 47.03
CA ASP A 843 36.90 -17.10 46.33
C ASP A 843 37.16 -17.81 44.98
N HIS A 844 36.09 -18.11 44.24
CA HIS A 844 36.16 -18.80 42.95
C HIS A 844 35.89 -17.89 41.73
N GLY A 845 35.15 -16.80 41.92
CA GLY A 845 34.67 -16.01 40.79
C GLY A 845 35.77 -15.34 39.95
N SER A 846 35.34 -14.84 38.78
CA SER A 846 36.25 -14.32 37.75
C SER A 846 37.13 -13.19 38.26
N ILE A 847 38.42 -13.31 37.99
CA ILE A 847 39.44 -12.36 38.46
C ILE A 847 39.41 -11.08 37.62
N ILE A 848 39.36 -9.94 38.29
CA ILE A 848 39.34 -8.59 37.69
C ILE A 848 40.76 -8.01 37.66
N ALA A 849 41.48 -8.13 38.77
CA ALA A 849 42.85 -7.65 38.90
C ALA A 849 43.60 -8.41 40.00
N GLN A 850 44.91 -8.56 39.83
CA GLN A 850 45.80 -9.14 40.85
C GLN A 850 47.06 -8.30 40.97
N GLY A 851 47.60 -8.24 42.18
CA GLY A 851 48.88 -7.61 42.45
C GLY A 851 49.72 -8.52 43.34
N ALA A 852 50.98 -8.70 42.98
CA ALA A 852 51.88 -9.60 43.67
C ALA A 852 52.78 -8.87 44.69
N VAL A 853 53.15 -9.59 45.75
CA VAL A 853 54.05 -9.17 46.82
C VAL A 853 55.01 -10.32 47.10
N GLN A 854 56.29 -9.98 47.25
CA GLN A 854 57.32 -10.94 47.64
C GLN A 854 57.27 -11.20 49.14
N ILE A 855 57.37 -12.47 49.52
CA ILE A 855 57.45 -12.93 50.91
C ILE A 855 58.94 -13.06 51.25
N GLU A 856 59.39 -12.28 52.21
CA GLU A 856 60.76 -12.34 52.74
C GLU A 856 60.85 -13.38 53.87
N ASP A 857 62.04 -13.92 54.11
CA ASP A 857 62.25 -14.98 55.11
C ASP A 857 61.93 -14.55 56.55
N GLU A 858 61.90 -13.24 56.81
CA GLU A 858 61.62 -12.61 58.10
C GLU A 858 60.15 -12.20 58.27
N ASP A 859 59.31 -12.37 57.24
CA ASP A 859 57.90 -11.96 57.29
C ASP A 859 57.07 -12.88 58.20
N ASP A 860 56.32 -12.26 59.11
CA ASP A 860 55.24 -12.87 59.88
C ASP A 860 53.85 -12.52 59.31
N GLU A 861 52.77 -13.09 59.88
CA GLU A 861 51.41 -12.88 59.36
C GLU A 861 51.01 -11.39 59.35
N ALA A 862 51.47 -10.60 60.33
CA ALA A 862 51.12 -9.18 60.44
C ALA A 862 51.89 -8.32 59.43
N SER A 863 53.21 -8.54 59.30
CA SER A 863 54.07 -7.82 58.36
C SER A 863 53.74 -8.16 56.91
N LEU A 864 53.44 -9.43 56.60
CA LEU A 864 53.00 -9.83 55.28
C LEU A 864 51.63 -9.25 54.93
N HIS A 865 50.67 -9.27 55.87
CA HIS A 865 49.36 -8.67 55.65
C HIS A 865 49.45 -7.16 55.42
N ALA A 866 50.35 -6.45 56.11
CA ALA A 866 50.60 -5.03 55.87
C ALA A 866 51.16 -4.76 54.47
N LYS A 867 52.07 -5.61 53.96
CA LYS A 867 52.58 -5.50 52.57
C LYS A 867 51.48 -5.72 51.54
N ILE A 868 50.58 -6.69 51.77
CA ILE A 868 49.43 -6.96 50.90
C ILE A 868 48.46 -5.78 50.88
N GLN A 869 48.15 -5.19 52.03
CA GLN A 869 47.25 -4.03 52.13
C GLN A 869 47.71 -2.82 51.32
N VAL A 870 49.02 -2.59 51.20
CA VAL A 870 49.56 -1.52 50.34
C VAL A 870 49.14 -1.71 48.88
N ILE A 871 49.14 -2.95 48.40
CA ILE A 871 48.71 -3.28 47.04
C ILE A 871 47.18 -3.25 46.94
N GLU A 872 46.44 -3.71 47.95
CA GLU A 872 44.98 -3.64 47.99
C GLU A 872 44.46 -2.21 47.88
N HIS A 873 45.03 -1.26 48.65
CA HIS A 873 44.63 0.15 48.64
C HIS A 873 44.82 0.82 47.27
N LYS A 874 45.75 0.30 46.45
CA LYS A 874 45.94 0.78 45.07
C LYS A 874 45.01 0.06 44.10
N LEU A 875 44.97 -1.27 44.18
CA LEU A 875 44.37 -2.10 43.15
C LEU A 875 42.85 -2.19 43.27
N TYR A 876 42.30 -2.08 44.48
CA TYR A 876 40.86 -2.16 44.70
C TYR A 876 40.09 -0.97 44.12
N PRO A 877 40.52 0.30 44.34
CA PRO A 877 39.91 1.45 43.65
C PRO A 877 40.07 1.41 42.12
N GLU A 878 41.22 0.96 41.61
CA GLU A 878 41.43 0.79 40.16
C GLU A 878 40.47 -0.27 39.59
N ALA A 879 40.28 -1.39 40.29
CA ALA A 879 39.35 -2.43 39.88
C ALA A 879 37.89 -1.94 39.93
N MET A 880 37.50 -1.22 40.98
CA MET A 880 36.20 -0.54 41.06
C MET A 880 35.98 0.40 39.87
N GLN A 881 36.97 1.22 39.52
CA GLN A 881 36.94 2.11 38.34
C GLN A 881 36.78 1.34 37.03
N ARG A 882 37.45 0.19 36.88
CA ARG A 882 37.34 -0.64 35.67
C ARG A 882 35.96 -1.26 35.56
N VAL A 883 35.44 -1.82 36.65
CA VAL A 883 34.14 -2.50 36.69
C VAL A 883 32.99 -1.52 36.55
N SER A 884 33.05 -0.35 37.21
CA SER A 884 32.07 0.72 37.01
C SER A 884 32.01 1.19 35.55
N LYS A 885 33.17 1.41 34.90
CA LYS A 885 33.23 1.70 33.47
C LYS A 885 32.62 0.59 32.60
N MET A 886 32.80 -0.67 32.97
CA MET A 886 32.19 -1.81 32.27
C MET A 886 30.68 -1.86 32.46
N LEU A 887 30.18 -1.63 33.68
CA LEU A 887 28.74 -1.62 33.98
C LEU A 887 28.00 -0.50 33.23
N ILE A 888 28.61 0.68 33.11
CA ILE A 888 28.11 1.81 32.30
C ILE A 888 28.13 1.50 30.79
N CYS A 889 28.92 0.52 30.37
CA CYS A 889 29.00 0.06 28.98
C CYS A 889 28.14 -1.18 28.68
N SER A 890 27.64 -1.88 29.70
CA SER A 890 26.81 -3.09 29.58
C SER A 890 25.31 -2.85 29.80
N GLU A 891 24.94 -1.71 30.38
CA GLU A 891 23.61 -1.09 30.28
C GLU A 891 23.63 -0.06 29.13
#